data_AF-A0A1M7P4Q9-F1
#
_entry.id   AF-A0A1M7P4Q9-F1
#
_cell.length_a   1.000
_cell.length_b   1.000
_cell.length_c   1.000
_cell.angle_alpha   90.00
_cell.angle_beta   90.00
_cell.angle_gamma   90.00
#
_symmetry.space_group_name_H-M   'P 1'
#
loop_
_entity.id
_entity.type
_entity.pdbx_description
1 polymer ?
#
loop_
_entity_poly.entity_id
_entity_poly.type
_entity_poly.pdbx_seq_one_letter_code
_entity_poly.pdbx_strand_id
1 'polypeptide(L)'
;MSKTIIVSNRLPVSLQHKNGKFEFKPSAGGLATGLGSIYKEGENIWIGWPGNDVEDESQRQEIVEELKKLKMAPVFLTKKDVELYYEGFSNETIWPAFHYFTQYINYEDEYWDAYCRVNQKFCDAILASAQDEDTIWVHDYQLLLLPMMLRNKLPKATIAFFQHIPFPSYEIIRMLPWRRELLEGMVGSDLIGFHTYDDMRHFLSAVGRILGHSNESGFIQADNRLINVDAFPMGIDYDKFANAAVNKKTLNHVKKFKEMLGDQKLLITIDRLDYSKGIPQRVKVFDQLLEDHPEYHGKVSMIMVVVPSRDRVKSYQALKEEIDTLVGNINSKYSTLNWVPVHYFYRSFPFNELSAFYTMSDIALVTPLRDGMNLVCKEFVASKSHKQGVLILSEMAGASKELVDAILVNPNDQAGVKNAIVEALSMEEEEQELRIGSMQSSLKKYDIFQWVKVFMDRLKHVKERQTDLESKAMDSNIREQVVHDFKQAAKPILFLDYDGTLVGFKSRPQDAYPDEELKTLVKDLSGRCQVVIISGRDKETLGKWFKGQQVDMIAEHGVWLKKKDQKEDWILYADVDDSWKEDIRTVMEYYVLRTPGAFIEEKHHSLVWHYRKVESGLGDLRMRELFSHLKYMARGHNLQVLEGNMVLEIKRPDINKGRAALSMMRGEDYDFILALGDDWTDEDTFKAMPKNAYTVRVGYTYTQANYNIKNPKEVRTLLKSLIH
;
A
#
# COMPACT_ATOMS: atom_id res chain seq x y z
N MET A 1 -22.08 -9.96 -17.07
CA MET A 1 -20.79 -9.23 -17.09
C MET A 1 -20.45 -8.94 -15.65
N SER A 2 -19.18 -9.10 -15.25
CA SER A 2 -18.76 -8.69 -13.91
C SER A 2 -19.00 -7.19 -13.74
N LYS A 3 -19.54 -6.78 -12.59
CA LYS A 3 -19.76 -5.37 -12.27
C LYS A 3 -18.73 -4.88 -11.27
N THR A 4 -18.53 -3.58 -11.24
CA THR A 4 -17.73 -2.91 -10.21
C THR A 4 -18.64 -2.37 -9.12
N ILE A 5 -18.39 -2.79 -7.88
CA ILE A 5 -19.05 -2.33 -6.66
C ILE A 5 -18.10 -1.34 -5.99
N ILE A 6 -18.43 -0.05 -6.09
CA ILE A 6 -17.69 1.02 -5.41
C ILE A 6 -18.24 1.15 -4.00
N VAL A 7 -17.37 1.14 -3.00
CA VAL A 7 -17.76 1.23 -1.59
C VAL A 7 -17.02 2.38 -0.94
N SER A 8 -17.76 3.30 -0.34
CA SER A 8 -17.19 4.37 0.48
C SER A 8 -18.10 4.68 1.65
N ASN A 9 -17.54 5.29 2.71
CA ASN A 9 -18.32 5.64 3.89
C ASN A 9 -19.58 6.45 3.53
N ARG A 10 -19.47 7.47 2.66
CA ARG A 10 -20.63 8.25 2.19
C ARG A 10 -20.97 7.94 0.74
N LEU A 11 -22.25 7.96 0.40
CA LEU A 11 -22.73 8.02 -0.99
C LEU A 11 -22.37 9.37 -1.64
N PRO A 12 -22.32 9.43 -2.98
CA PRO A 12 -22.14 10.70 -3.71
C PRO A 12 -23.36 11.65 -3.60
N VAL A 13 -24.42 11.19 -2.93
CA VAL A 13 -25.58 12.00 -2.51
C VAL A 13 -25.78 11.88 -1.00
N SER A 14 -26.40 12.90 -0.42
CA SER A 14 -26.79 12.97 0.99
C SER A 14 -28.27 13.24 1.12
N LEU A 15 -28.91 12.56 2.08
CA LEU A 15 -30.31 12.75 2.43
C LEU A 15 -30.48 14.03 3.26
N GLN A 16 -31.35 14.91 2.81
CA GLN A 16 -31.84 16.03 3.61
C GLN A 16 -33.33 15.85 3.87
N HIS A 17 -33.71 16.03 5.13
CA HIS A 17 -35.12 16.06 5.51
C HIS A 17 -35.65 17.49 5.31
N LYS A 18 -36.58 17.67 4.38
CA LYS A 18 -37.19 18.97 4.08
C LYS A 18 -38.70 18.81 3.90
N ASN A 19 -39.48 19.59 4.65
CA ASN A 19 -40.95 19.59 4.59
C ASN A 19 -41.60 18.19 4.73
N GLY A 20 -41.03 17.32 5.57
CA GLY A 20 -41.55 15.96 5.77
C GLY A 20 -41.22 14.95 4.66
N LYS A 21 -40.34 15.31 3.72
CA LYS A 21 -39.84 14.41 2.67
C LYS A 21 -38.31 14.40 2.64
N PHE A 22 -37.75 13.29 2.19
CA PHE A 22 -36.32 13.18 1.93
C PHE A 22 -35.99 13.67 0.52
N GLU A 23 -35.02 14.57 0.41
CA GLU A 23 -34.44 15.03 -0.86
C GLU A 23 -32.96 14.66 -0.91
N PHE A 24 -32.48 14.23 -2.08
CA PHE A 24 -31.06 13.96 -2.30
C PHE A 24 -30.33 15.22 -2.76
N LYS A 25 -29.22 15.56 -2.09
CA LYS A 25 -28.27 16.58 -2.55
C LYS A 25 -26.90 15.97 -2.80
N PRO A 26 -26.14 16.44 -3.80
CA PRO A 26 -24.76 16.00 -4.00
C PRO A 26 -23.93 16.13 -2.71
N SER A 27 -23.22 15.07 -2.36
CA SER A 27 -22.29 15.08 -1.23
C SER A 27 -21.07 15.94 -1.54
N ALA A 28 -20.59 16.68 -0.55
CA ALA A 28 -19.33 17.40 -0.65
C ALA A 28 -18.14 16.43 -0.56
N GLY A 29 -17.17 16.51 -1.48
CA GLY A 29 -15.92 15.74 -1.40
C GLY A 29 -15.29 15.40 -2.76
N GLY A 30 -13.96 15.21 -2.74
CA GLY A 30 -13.17 14.87 -3.92
C GLY A 30 -13.48 13.49 -4.51
N LEU A 31 -13.80 12.49 -3.68
CA LEU A 31 -14.12 11.13 -4.12
C LEU A 31 -15.41 11.07 -4.97
N ALA A 32 -16.50 11.65 -4.47
CA ALA A 32 -17.78 11.69 -5.18
C ALA A 32 -17.69 12.46 -6.50
N THR A 33 -16.88 13.52 -6.52
CA THR A 33 -16.62 14.30 -7.73
C THR A 33 -15.78 13.50 -8.73
N GLY A 34 -14.77 12.78 -8.25
CA GLY A 34 -13.82 12.06 -9.09
C GLY A 34 -14.37 10.76 -9.68
N LEU A 35 -15.13 9.99 -8.90
CA LEU A 35 -15.75 8.73 -9.36
C LEU A 35 -17.13 8.92 -9.98
N GLY A 36 -17.62 10.16 -10.06
CA GLY A 36 -19.01 10.52 -10.35
C GLY A 36 -19.58 10.02 -11.69
N SER A 37 -18.71 9.70 -12.65
CA SER A 37 -19.06 9.14 -13.97
C SER A 37 -18.96 7.61 -14.02
N ILE A 38 -18.04 7.01 -13.27
CA ILE A 38 -17.63 5.60 -13.44
C ILE A 38 -18.69 4.60 -12.96
N TYR A 39 -19.32 4.87 -11.81
CA TYR A 39 -20.39 3.98 -11.31
C TYR A 39 -21.66 4.04 -12.15
N LYS A 40 -21.80 5.05 -13.03
CA LYS A 40 -22.99 5.18 -13.90
C LYS A 40 -22.92 4.28 -15.12
N GLU A 41 -21.75 3.72 -15.44
CA GLU A 41 -21.54 2.81 -16.55
C GLU A 41 -21.96 1.37 -16.22
N GLY A 42 -22.42 0.61 -17.23
CA GLY A 42 -22.73 -0.82 -17.09
C GLY A 42 -23.72 -1.17 -15.96
N GLU A 43 -23.42 -2.22 -15.21
CA GLU A 43 -24.18 -2.69 -14.03
C GLU A 43 -23.49 -2.28 -12.71
N ASN A 44 -22.59 -1.28 -12.76
CA ASN A 44 -21.85 -0.82 -11.58
C ASN A 44 -22.79 -0.26 -10.52
N ILE A 45 -22.39 -0.35 -9.26
CA ILE A 45 -23.18 0.13 -8.12
C ILE A 45 -22.28 0.82 -7.09
N TRP A 46 -22.79 1.87 -6.46
CA TRP A 46 -22.14 2.54 -5.34
C TRP A 46 -22.85 2.23 -4.01
N ILE A 47 -22.14 1.64 -3.06
CA ILE A 47 -22.63 1.33 -1.72
C ILE A 47 -22.05 2.29 -0.68
N GLY A 48 -22.89 2.88 0.18
CA GLY A 48 -22.43 3.81 1.21
C GLY A 48 -23.52 4.34 2.14
N TRP A 49 -23.14 5.05 3.20
CA TRP A 49 -24.10 5.72 4.09
C TRP A 49 -24.70 6.96 3.39
N PRO A 50 -26.03 7.13 3.39
CA PRO A 50 -26.70 8.26 2.75
C PRO A 50 -26.62 9.58 3.53
N GLY A 51 -25.83 9.66 4.61
CA GLY A 51 -25.53 10.90 5.31
C GLY A 51 -26.55 11.37 6.35
N ASN A 52 -27.61 10.59 6.59
CA ASN A 52 -28.59 10.84 7.64
C ASN A 52 -29.06 9.53 8.28
N ASP A 53 -29.55 9.59 9.52
CA ASP A 53 -30.23 8.47 10.14
C ASP A 53 -31.68 8.40 9.66
N VAL A 54 -32.19 7.18 9.48
CA VAL A 54 -33.56 6.90 9.07
C VAL A 54 -34.08 5.81 9.99
N GLU A 55 -34.96 6.16 10.91
CA GLU A 55 -35.49 5.23 11.92
C GLU A 55 -36.66 4.40 11.37
N ASP A 56 -37.49 4.97 10.50
CA ASP A 56 -38.69 4.31 9.94
C ASP A 56 -38.35 3.34 8.79
N GLU A 57 -38.80 2.09 8.89
CA GLU A 57 -38.52 1.05 7.90
C GLU A 57 -39.23 1.27 6.55
N SER A 58 -40.42 1.89 6.54
CA SER A 58 -41.11 2.19 5.27
C SER A 58 -40.35 3.27 4.48
N GLN A 59 -39.82 4.27 5.17
CA GLN A 59 -38.94 5.29 4.58
C GLN A 59 -37.63 4.70 4.08
N ARG A 60 -37.03 3.73 4.81
CA ARG A 60 -35.84 3.02 4.33
C ARG A 60 -36.08 2.32 3.00
N GLN A 61 -37.21 1.63 2.85
CA GLN A 61 -37.56 0.96 1.60
C GLN A 61 -37.74 1.94 0.44
N GLU A 62 -38.42 3.07 0.66
CA GLU A 62 -38.56 4.12 -0.36
C GLU A 62 -37.19 4.67 -0.80
N ILE A 63 -36.30 4.94 0.15
CA ILE A 63 -34.93 5.41 -0.11
C ILE A 63 -34.12 4.38 -0.91
N VAL A 64 -34.24 3.08 -0.56
CA VAL A 64 -33.55 2.00 -1.29
C VAL A 64 -34.00 1.96 -2.75
N GLU A 65 -35.30 2.04 -3.02
CA GLU A 65 -35.82 2.02 -4.39
C GLU A 65 -35.41 3.27 -5.20
N GLU A 66 -35.40 4.46 -4.59
CA GLU A 66 -34.92 5.68 -5.25
C GLU A 66 -33.41 5.62 -5.54
N LEU A 67 -32.60 5.16 -4.58
CA LEU A 67 -31.15 5.00 -4.76
C LEU A 67 -30.81 3.94 -5.81
N LYS A 68 -31.60 2.86 -5.89
CA LYS A 68 -31.43 1.80 -6.90
C LYS A 68 -31.57 2.35 -8.32
N LYS A 69 -32.50 3.29 -8.57
CA LYS A 69 -32.62 4.00 -9.86
C LYS A 69 -31.38 4.80 -10.21
N LEU A 70 -30.60 5.21 -9.21
CA LEU A 70 -29.35 5.94 -9.36
C LEU A 70 -28.12 5.02 -9.31
N LYS A 71 -28.30 3.69 -9.36
CA LYS A 71 -27.23 2.69 -9.20
C LYS A 71 -26.47 2.82 -7.87
N MET A 72 -27.21 3.03 -6.79
CA MET A 72 -26.68 3.15 -5.44
C MET A 72 -27.42 2.22 -4.47
N ALA A 73 -26.75 1.78 -3.41
CA ALA A 73 -27.37 1.11 -2.28
C ALA A 73 -26.94 1.74 -0.94
N PRO A 74 -27.88 2.02 -0.03
CA PRO A 74 -27.57 2.63 1.25
C PRO A 74 -27.06 1.60 2.27
N VAL A 75 -26.13 2.02 3.12
CA VAL A 75 -25.84 1.39 4.41
C VAL A 75 -26.42 2.28 5.50
N PHE A 76 -27.51 1.85 6.13
CA PHE A 76 -28.17 2.62 7.18
C PHE A 76 -27.39 2.53 8.50
N LEU A 77 -27.04 3.69 9.05
CA LEU A 77 -26.35 3.83 10.33
C LEU A 77 -27.30 4.47 11.35
N THR A 78 -27.24 4.00 12.60
CA THR A 78 -27.96 4.65 13.71
C THR A 78 -27.21 5.89 14.17
N LYS A 79 -27.86 6.78 14.93
CA LYS A 79 -27.20 7.94 15.55
C LYS A 79 -25.97 7.52 16.36
N LYS A 80 -26.13 6.48 17.20
CA LYS A 80 -25.03 5.91 18.00
C LYS A 80 -23.90 5.35 17.15
N ASP A 81 -24.20 4.74 16.00
CA ASP A 81 -23.14 4.33 15.06
C ASP A 81 -22.40 5.56 14.49
N VAL A 82 -23.11 6.59 14.05
CA VAL A 82 -22.46 7.82 13.51
C VAL A 82 -21.55 8.46 14.56
N GLU A 83 -22.03 8.59 15.80
CA GLU A 83 -21.27 9.16 16.92
C GLU A 83 -20.00 8.35 17.23
N LEU A 84 -20.10 7.02 17.39
CA LEU A 84 -18.95 6.22 17.85
C LEU A 84 -18.01 5.78 16.72
N TYR A 85 -18.53 5.49 15.53
CA TYR A 85 -17.72 5.02 14.39
C TYR A 85 -17.18 6.18 13.55
N TYR A 86 -18.05 7.12 13.14
CA TYR A 86 -17.64 8.18 12.22
C TYR A 86 -17.04 9.35 12.97
N GLU A 87 -17.72 9.89 13.98
CA GLU A 87 -17.20 11.00 14.79
C GLU A 87 -16.10 10.51 15.74
N GLY A 88 -16.29 9.36 16.41
CA GLY A 88 -15.31 8.68 17.25
C GLY A 88 -14.17 8.03 16.46
N PHE A 89 -14.17 6.71 16.28
CA PHE A 89 -12.98 5.98 15.80
C PHE A 89 -12.37 6.54 14.52
N SER A 90 -13.19 6.86 13.52
CA SER A 90 -12.69 7.36 12.25
C SER A 90 -12.03 8.74 12.40
N ASN A 91 -12.67 9.70 13.07
CA ASN A 91 -12.23 11.11 13.06
C ASN A 91 -11.50 11.58 14.34
N GLU A 92 -11.63 10.86 15.46
CA GLU A 92 -10.88 11.08 16.71
C GLU A 92 -9.76 10.07 16.96
N THR A 93 -9.69 8.95 16.23
CA THR A 93 -8.58 7.97 16.37
C THR A 93 -7.74 7.87 15.09
N ILE A 94 -8.33 7.42 13.98
CA ILE A 94 -7.57 7.17 12.74
C ILE A 94 -7.11 8.49 12.10
N TRP A 95 -8.03 9.44 11.88
CA TRP A 95 -7.70 10.71 11.23
C TRP A 95 -6.52 11.45 11.88
N PRO A 96 -6.51 11.72 13.20
CA PRO A 96 -5.37 12.37 13.84
C PRO A 96 -4.08 11.55 13.74
N ALA A 97 -4.15 10.22 13.94
CA ALA A 97 -2.99 9.35 13.83
C ALA A 97 -2.37 9.40 12.42
N PHE A 98 -3.19 9.27 11.39
CA PHE A 98 -2.72 9.20 10.00
C PHE A 98 -2.23 10.56 9.48
N HIS A 99 -2.65 11.66 10.12
CA HIS A 99 -2.16 13.01 9.85
C HIS A 99 -1.06 13.49 10.80
N TYR A 100 -0.50 12.60 11.64
CA TYR A 100 0.61 12.89 12.58
C TYR A 100 0.26 13.85 13.73
N PHE A 101 -1.03 14.01 14.06
CA PHE A 101 -1.50 14.79 15.22
C PHE A 101 -1.73 13.88 16.42
N THR A 102 -0.64 13.33 16.96
CA THR A 102 -0.68 12.29 18.01
C THR A 102 -1.38 12.75 19.29
N GLN A 103 -1.34 14.05 19.58
CA GLN A 103 -2.00 14.69 20.71
C GLN A 103 -3.54 14.66 20.62
N TYR A 104 -4.11 14.38 19.46
CA TYR A 104 -5.56 14.32 19.23
C TYR A 104 -6.07 12.88 19.10
N ILE A 105 -5.21 11.86 19.25
CA ILE A 105 -5.64 10.47 19.16
C ILE A 105 -6.40 10.08 20.43
N ASN A 106 -7.63 9.62 20.25
CA ASN A 106 -8.46 9.04 21.30
C ASN A 106 -8.42 7.50 21.28
N TYR A 107 -8.24 6.87 22.43
CA TYR A 107 -8.05 5.42 22.59
C TYR A 107 -9.23 4.77 23.34
N GLU A 108 -10.45 4.91 22.81
CA GLU A 108 -11.66 4.35 23.42
C GLU A 108 -12.02 2.99 22.79
N ASP A 109 -12.20 1.96 23.62
CA ASP A 109 -12.61 0.62 23.16
C ASP A 109 -14.03 0.63 22.55
N GLU A 110 -14.94 1.46 23.07
CA GLU A 110 -16.30 1.57 22.52
C GLU A 110 -16.30 2.10 21.07
N TYR A 111 -15.33 2.96 20.73
CA TYR A 111 -15.13 3.44 19.36
C TYR A 111 -14.69 2.29 18.45
N TRP A 112 -13.76 1.44 18.92
CA TRP A 112 -13.31 0.27 18.17
C TRP A 112 -14.44 -0.74 17.93
N ASP A 113 -15.25 -1.04 18.94
CA ASP A 113 -16.39 -1.95 18.81
C ASP A 113 -17.41 -1.43 17.79
N ALA A 114 -17.67 -0.12 17.80
CA ALA A 114 -18.50 0.51 16.77
C ALA A 114 -17.85 0.43 15.38
N TYR A 115 -16.54 0.60 15.28
CA TYR A 115 -15.81 0.49 14.02
C TYR A 115 -15.91 -0.91 13.39
N CYS A 116 -15.75 -1.95 14.20
CA CYS A 116 -15.95 -3.34 13.78
C CYS A 116 -17.39 -3.60 13.35
N ARG A 117 -18.37 -3.20 14.18
CA ARG A 117 -19.80 -3.39 13.90
C ARG A 117 -20.23 -2.69 12.62
N VAL A 118 -19.79 -1.45 12.38
CA VAL A 118 -20.15 -0.73 11.16
C VAL A 118 -19.47 -1.33 9.93
N ASN A 119 -18.18 -1.71 10.00
CA ASN A 119 -17.54 -2.44 8.90
C ASN A 119 -18.27 -3.75 8.57
N GLN A 120 -18.81 -4.46 9.58
CA GLN A 120 -19.66 -5.63 9.35
C GLN A 120 -20.95 -5.28 8.61
N LYS A 121 -21.65 -4.18 8.96
CA LYS A 121 -22.84 -3.72 8.22
C LYS A 121 -22.55 -3.42 6.75
N PHE A 122 -21.39 -2.81 6.46
CA PHE A 122 -20.95 -2.59 5.09
C PHE A 122 -20.68 -3.93 4.37
N CYS A 123 -20.01 -4.88 5.04
CA CYS A 123 -19.78 -6.22 4.52
C CYS A 123 -21.10 -6.90 4.14
N ASP A 124 -22.08 -6.92 5.06
CA ASP A 124 -23.39 -7.54 4.84
C ASP A 124 -24.15 -6.91 3.65
N ALA A 125 -24.10 -5.57 3.52
CA ALA A 125 -24.73 -4.87 2.40
C ALA A 125 -24.10 -5.20 1.04
N ILE A 126 -22.77 -5.39 1.01
CA ILE A 126 -22.04 -5.79 -0.20
C ILE A 126 -22.36 -7.24 -0.55
N LEU A 127 -22.38 -8.15 0.42
CA LEU A 127 -22.70 -9.56 0.21
C LEU A 127 -24.12 -9.77 -0.36
N ALA A 128 -25.06 -8.88 -0.04
CA ALA A 128 -26.40 -8.90 -0.63
C ALA A 128 -26.42 -8.57 -2.13
N SER A 129 -25.36 -7.94 -2.66
CA SER A 129 -25.27 -7.46 -4.04
C SER A 129 -24.16 -8.10 -4.87
N ALA A 130 -23.12 -8.63 -4.23
CA ALA A 130 -21.90 -9.11 -4.87
C ALA A 130 -22.01 -10.58 -5.31
N GLN A 131 -21.32 -10.92 -6.40
CA GLN A 131 -21.04 -12.30 -6.84
C GLN A 131 -19.53 -12.55 -6.85
N ASP A 132 -19.09 -13.80 -7.03
CA ASP A 132 -17.67 -14.18 -6.98
C ASP A 132 -16.83 -13.52 -8.08
N GLU A 133 -17.44 -13.20 -9.23
CA GLU A 133 -16.80 -12.56 -10.38
C GLU A 133 -16.75 -11.03 -10.30
N ASP A 134 -17.36 -10.41 -9.29
CA ASP A 134 -17.44 -8.95 -9.17
C ASP A 134 -16.13 -8.33 -8.66
N THR A 135 -15.91 -7.08 -9.07
CA THR A 135 -14.82 -6.24 -8.55
C THR A 135 -15.37 -5.35 -7.44
N ILE A 136 -14.87 -5.51 -6.22
CA ILE A 136 -15.23 -4.67 -5.07
C ILE A 136 -14.11 -3.67 -4.83
N TRP A 137 -14.39 -2.38 -5.01
CA TRP A 137 -13.45 -1.29 -4.81
C TRP A 137 -13.79 -0.50 -3.56
N VAL A 138 -13.07 -0.78 -2.48
CA VAL A 138 -13.25 -0.16 -1.16
C VAL A 138 -12.41 1.11 -1.06
N HIS A 139 -13.01 2.16 -0.51
CA HIS A 139 -12.35 3.45 -0.32
C HIS A 139 -12.27 3.86 1.14
N ASP A 140 -11.04 4.24 1.49
CA ASP A 140 -10.67 5.12 2.59
C ASP A 140 -10.72 4.55 4.01
N TYR A 141 -10.15 5.35 4.92
CA TYR A 141 -9.81 4.98 6.29
C TYR A 141 -10.98 4.59 7.19
N GLN A 142 -12.23 4.84 6.80
CA GLN A 142 -13.37 4.40 7.60
C GLN A 142 -13.70 2.91 7.38
N LEU A 143 -13.10 2.27 6.36
CA LEU A 143 -13.41 0.90 5.95
C LEU A 143 -12.16 -0.02 5.89
N LEU A 144 -11.20 0.18 6.80
CA LEU A 144 -9.92 -0.55 6.78
C LEU A 144 -10.08 -2.06 7.06
N LEU A 145 -11.12 -2.47 7.79
CA LEU A 145 -11.37 -3.90 8.10
C LEU A 145 -12.10 -4.64 6.97
N LEU A 146 -12.84 -3.87 6.17
CA LEU A 146 -13.77 -4.40 5.19
C LEU A 146 -13.13 -5.36 4.17
N PRO A 147 -11.93 -5.11 3.61
CA PRO A 147 -11.37 -6.02 2.61
C PRO A 147 -11.17 -7.45 3.13
N MET A 148 -10.65 -7.62 4.37
CA MET A 148 -10.48 -8.95 4.95
C MET A 148 -11.81 -9.59 5.34
N MET A 149 -12.78 -8.81 5.86
CA MET A 149 -14.13 -9.31 6.13
C MET A 149 -14.78 -9.88 4.86
N LEU A 150 -14.66 -9.17 3.74
CA LEU A 150 -15.15 -9.62 2.43
C LEU A 150 -14.37 -10.84 1.94
N ARG A 151 -13.04 -10.83 1.99
CA ARG A 151 -12.21 -11.96 1.57
C ARG A 151 -12.57 -13.26 2.27
N ASN A 152 -12.90 -13.20 3.56
CA ASN A 152 -13.30 -14.37 4.34
C ASN A 152 -14.66 -14.96 3.90
N LYS A 153 -15.53 -14.16 3.29
CA LYS A 153 -16.87 -14.56 2.83
C LYS A 153 -16.93 -14.85 1.33
N LEU A 154 -16.13 -14.12 0.54
CA LEU A 154 -15.96 -14.24 -0.90
C LEU A 154 -14.47 -14.48 -1.23
N PRO A 155 -13.95 -15.71 -1.03
CA PRO A 155 -12.52 -15.99 -1.19
C PRO A 155 -11.97 -15.71 -2.60
N LYS A 156 -12.84 -15.72 -3.62
CA LYS A 156 -12.46 -15.53 -5.04
C LYS A 156 -12.72 -14.13 -5.58
N ALA A 157 -13.47 -13.29 -4.86
CA ALA A 157 -13.80 -11.94 -5.32
C ALA A 157 -12.55 -11.12 -5.64
N THR A 158 -12.66 -10.21 -6.59
CA THR A 158 -11.60 -9.24 -6.87
C THR A 158 -11.79 -8.05 -5.93
N ILE A 159 -10.86 -7.85 -4.99
CA ILE A 159 -11.02 -6.81 -3.95
C ILE A 159 -9.88 -5.80 -4.09
N ALA A 160 -10.21 -4.53 -4.23
CA ALA A 160 -9.24 -3.45 -4.25
C ALA A 160 -9.53 -2.45 -3.13
N PHE A 161 -8.48 -1.88 -2.55
CA PHE A 161 -8.58 -0.84 -1.53
C PHE A 161 -7.80 0.39 -1.96
N PHE A 162 -8.35 1.59 -1.74
CA PHE A 162 -7.61 2.84 -1.95
C PHE A 162 -7.71 3.77 -0.72
N GLN A 163 -6.56 4.16 -0.19
CA GLN A 163 -6.43 5.09 0.93
C GLN A 163 -6.31 6.54 0.43
N HIS A 164 -7.24 7.42 0.82
CA HIS A 164 -7.24 8.82 0.35
C HIS A 164 -6.52 9.80 1.29
N ILE A 165 -6.32 9.40 2.54
CA ILE A 165 -5.52 10.17 3.50
C ILE A 165 -4.07 9.63 3.54
N PRO A 166 -3.10 10.35 4.12
CA PRO A 166 -1.75 9.82 4.26
C PRO A 166 -1.75 8.50 5.05
N PHE A 167 -0.75 7.66 4.81
CA PHE A 167 -0.49 6.51 5.66
C PHE A 167 0.71 6.82 6.55
N PRO A 168 0.57 6.70 7.88
CA PRO A 168 1.59 7.19 8.79
C PRO A 168 2.76 6.21 8.88
N SER A 169 3.93 6.73 9.28
CA SER A 169 5.12 5.92 9.52
C SER A 169 4.89 4.88 10.63
N TYR A 170 5.77 3.87 10.67
CA TYR A 170 5.72 2.82 11.69
C TYR A 170 5.65 3.37 13.13
N GLU A 171 6.36 4.45 13.43
CA GLU A 171 6.40 5.05 14.78
C GLU A 171 5.06 5.61 15.24
N ILE A 172 4.22 6.03 14.30
CA ILE A 172 2.91 6.56 14.61
C ILE A 172 1.87 5.44 14.65
N ILE A 173 1.83 4.57 13.65
CA ILE A 173 0.84 3.47 13.63
C ILE A 173 1.04 2.49 14.79
N ARG A 174 2.27 2.30 15.28
CA ARG A 174 2.53 1.41 16.42
C ARG A 174 1.89 1.88 17.73
N MET A 175 1.51 3.15 17.82
CA MET A 175 0.80 3.69 18.98
C MET A 175 -0.65 3.20 19.04
N LEU A 176 -1.25 2.84 17.91
CA LEU A 176 -2.63 2.34 17.88
C LEU A 176 -2.70 0.93 18.50
N PRO A 177 -3.56 0.70 19.50
CA PRO A 177 -3.77 -0.63 20.07
C PRO A 177 -4.18 -1.66 19.01
N TRP A 178 -5.11 -1.27 18.13
CA TRP A 178 -5.73 -2.10 17.08
C TRP A 178 -4.95 -2.13 15.76
N ARG A 179 -3.66 -1.75 15.78
CA ARG A 179 -2.81 -1.64 14.57
C ARG A 179 -2.73 -2.94 13.77
N ARG A 180 -2.76 -4.09 14.45
CA ARG A 180 -2.64 -5.40 13.80
C ARG A 180 -3.89 -5.67 12.97
N GLU A 181 -5.05 -5.52 13.58
CA GLU A 181 -6.37 -5.73 12.99
C GLU A 181 -6.63 -4.78 11.82
N LEU A 182 -6.21 -3.51 11.94
CA LEU A 182 -6.30 -2.54 10.85
C LEU A 182 -5.46 -2.96 9.63
N LEU A 183 -4.21 -3.39 9.86
CA LEU A 183 -3.32 -3.84 8.78
C LEU A 183 -3.80 -5.15 8.15
N GLU A 184 -4.24 -6.11 8.97
CA GLU A 184 -4.82 -7.39 8.51
C GLU A 184 -6.07 -7.13 7.67
N GLY A 185 -6.91 -6.18 8.11
CA GLY A 185 -8.06 -5.68 7.35
C GLY A 185 -7.71 -5.29 5.92
N MET A 186 -6.69 -4.44 5.75
CA MET A 186 -6.25 -3.93 4.45
C MET A 186 -5.67 -5.04 3.56
N VAL A 187 -4.91 -5.98 4.14
CA VAL A 187 -4.29 -7.15 3.49
C VAL A 187 -5.33 -8.15 2.92
N GLY A 188 -6.62 -7.98 3.22
CA GLY A 188 -7.69 -8.72 2.54
C GLY A 188 -7.83 -8.42 1.04
N SER A 189 -7.27 -7.30 0.58
CA SER A 189 -7.31 -6.84 -0.81
C SER A 189 -6.38 -7.66 -1.73
N ASP A 190 -6.60 -7.55 -3.04
CA ASP A 190 -5.66 -7.95 -4.10
C ASP A 190 -4.75 -6.78 -4.50
N LEU A 191 -5.29 -5.55 -4.52
CA LEU A 191 -4.54 -4.31 -4.75
C LEU A 191 -4.84 -3.29 -3.66
N ILE A 192 -3.79 -2.67 -3.10
CA ILE A 192 -3.85 -1.57 -2.14
C ILE A 192 -3.18 -0.35 -2.76
N GLY A 193 -3.95 0.72 -2.97
CA GLY A 193 -3.44 1.98 -3.53
C GLY A 193 -3.31 3.08 -2.49
N PHE A 194 -2.25 3.87 -2.63
CA PHE A 194 -2.02 5.11 -1.89
C PHE A 194 -1.83 6.27 -2.86
N HIS A 195 -1.87 7.52 -2.37
CA HIS A 195 -1.58 8.68 -3.21
C HIS A 195 -0.08 8.84 -3.52
N THR A 196 0.79 8.57 -2.55
CA THR A 196 2.23 8.80 -2.69
C THR A 196 3.04 7.53 -2.45
N TYR A 197 4.25 7.51 -3.00
CA TYR A 197 5.21 6.43 -2.74
C TYR A 197 5.66 6.36 -1.27
N ASP A 198 5.67 7.50 -0.57
CA ASP A 198 6.02 7.55 0.85
C ASP A 198 4.96 6.81 1.70
N ASP A 199 3.68 7.05 1.43
CA ASP A 199 2.57 6.35 2.09
C ASP A 199 2.62 4.83 1.83
N MET A 200 2.86 4.43 0.57
CA MET A 200 3.07 3.03 0.19
C MET A 200 4.20 2.39 1.00
N ARG A 201 5.36 3.07 1.08
CA ARG A 201 6.52 2.57 1.84
C ARG A 201 6.24 2.45 3.33
N HIS A 202 5.52 3.42 3.90
CA HIS A 202 5.12 3.38 5.30
C HIS A 202 4.21 2.19 5.59
N PHE A 203 3.24 1.91 4.71
CA PHE A 203 2.39 0.72 4.81
C PHE A 203 3.18 -0.58 4.74
N LEU A 204 4.05 -0.74 3.73
CA LEU A 204 4.88 -1.94 3.57
C LEU A 204 5.80 -2.17 4.79
N SER A 205 6.37 -1.09 5.33
CA SER A 205 7.18 -1.15 6.56
C SER A 205 6.35 -1.58 7.76
N ALA A 206 5.14 -1.03 7.93
CA ALA A 206 4.24 -1.40 9.01
C ALA A 206 3.79 -2.86 8.92
N VAL A 207 3.42 -3.34 7.73
CA VAL A 207 3.07 -4.74 7.48
C VAL A 207 4.24 -5.67 7.80
N GLY A 208 5.45 -5.36 7.31
CA GLY A 208 6.64 -6.17 7.57
C GLY A 208 7.01 -6.25 9.05
N ARG A 209 6.91 -5.14 9.78
CA ARG A 209 7.28 -5.07 11.21
C ARG A 209 6.21 -5.63 12.15
N ILE A 210 4.92 -5.46 11.83
CA ILE A 210 3.80 -5.81 12.73
C ILE A 210 3.21 -7.18 12.38
N LEU A 211 2.99 -7.46 11.09
CA LEU A 211 2.41 -8.73 10.63
C LEU A 211 3.46 -9.78 10.31
N GLY A 212 4.71 -9.36 10.05
CA GLY A 212 5.80 -10.27 9.71
C GLY A 212 5.79 -10.75 8.25
N HIS A 213 4.95 -10.15 7.39
CA HIS A 213 4.94 -10.47 5.97
C HIS A 213 6.11 -9.78 5.25
N SER A 214 6.92 -10.55 4.54
CA SER A 214 7.90 -9.99 3.61
C SER A 214 7.20 -9.35 2.42
N ASN A 215 7.85 -8.35 1.83
CA ASN A 215 7.44 -7.77 0.57
C ASN A 215 8.62 -7.69 -0.39
N GLU A 216 8.33 -7.84 -1.68
CA GLU A 216 9.31 -7.69 -2.77
C GLU A 216 8.69 -6.83 -3.87
N SER A 217 9.34 -5.73 -4.22
CA SER A 217 8.88 -4.80 -5.27
C SER A 217 7.41 -4.37 -5.14
N GLY A 218 6.93 -4.13 -3.90
CA GLY A 218 5.55 -3.75 -3.63
C GLY A 218 4.55 -4.91 -3.62
N PHE A 219 5.00 -6.17 -3.69
CA PHE A 219 4.15 -7.33 -3.51
C PHE A 219 4.32 -7.93 -2.12
N ILE A 220 3.23 -8.03 -1.36
CA ILE A 220 3.16 -8.76 -0.10
C ILE A 220 2.73 -10.19 -0.41
N GLN A 221 3.44 -11.15 0.19
CA GLN A 221 3.01 -12.55 0.17
C GLN A 221 2.22 -12.86 1.45
N ALA A 222 0.91 -13.08 1.30
CA ALA A 222 0.03 -13.43 2.41
C ALA A 222 -0.64 -14.78 2.12
N ASP A 223 -0.28 -15.79 2.91
CA ASP A 223 -0.72 -17.19 2.78
C ASP A 223 -0.62 -17.74 1.36
N ASN A 224 -1.72 -17.67 0.60
CA ASN A 224 -1.86 -18.19 -0.76
C ASN A 224 -2.11 -17.10 -1.80
N ARG A 225 -1.90 -15.82 -1.47
CA ARG A 225 -2.19 -14.70 -2.37
C ARG A 225 -1.02 -13.75 -2.45
N LEU A 226 -0.83 -13.25 -3.66
CA LEU A 226 0.06 -12.15 -3.97
C LEU A 226 -0.76 -10.85 -3.92
N ILE A 227 -0.40 -9.93 -3.04
CA ILE A 227 -1.10 -8.66 -2.86
C ILE A 227 -0.19 -7.56 -3.35
N ASN A 228 -0.66 -6.73 -4.27
CA ASN A 228 0.12 -5.59 -4.74
C ASN A 228 -0.22 -4.33 -3.93
N VAL A 229 0.82 -3.58 -3.62
CA VAL A 229 0.74 -2.25 -3.03
C VAL A 229 1.47 -1.29 -3.97
N ASP A 230 0.81 -0.20 -4.35
CA ASP A 230 1.38 0.77 -5.31
C ASP A 230 0.84 2.19 -5.04
N ALA A 231 1.46 3.19 -5.66
CA ALA A 231 1.09 4.60 -5.53
C ALA A 231 0.39 5.10 -6.80
N PHE A 232 -0.78 5.70 -6.63
CA PHE A 232 -1.61 6.28 -7.67
C PHE A 232 -2.05 7.69 -7.24
N PRO A 233 -1.33 8.74 -7.65
CA PRO A 233 -1.73 10.11 -7.33
C PRO A 233 -3.07 10.42 -8.00
N MET A 234 -4.04 10.88 -7.20
CA MET A 234 -5.38 11.13 -7.73
C MET A 234 -5.45 12.51 -8.38
N GLY A 235 -5.88 12.54 -9.65
CA GLY A 235 -6.14 13.76 -10.40
C GLY A 235 -7.51 14.38 -10.12
N ILE A 236 -7.82 15.43 -10.86
CA ILE A 236 -9.17 16.02 -10.94
C ILE A 236 -9.73 15.82 -12.35
N ASP A 237 -11.02 16.10 -12.54
CA ASP A 237 -11.57 16.32 -13.88
C ASP A 237 -11.07 17.68 -14.39
N TYR A 238 -9.92 17.68 -15.07
CA TYR A 238 -9.24 18.91 -15.52
C TYR A 238 -10.15 19.75 -16.42
N ASP A 239 -10.78 19.13 -17.42
CA ASP A 239 -11.61 19.82 -18.39
C ASP A 239 -12.85 20.43 -17.75
N LYS A 240 -13.43 19.80 -16.71
CA LYS A 240 -14.53 20.40 -15.95
C LYS A 240 -14.17 21.76 -15.35
N PHE A 241 -12.97 21.90 -14.76
CA PHE A 241 -12.54 23.17 -14.15
C PHE A 241 -12.05 24.17 -15.20
N ALA A 242 -11.29 23.72 -16.20
CA ALA A 242 -10.81 24.57 -17.29
C ALA A 242 -11.98 25.17 -18.09
N ASN A 243 -13.00 24.38 -18.43
CA ASN A 243 -14.19 24.85 -19.13
C ASN A 243 -15.09 25.72 -18.24
N ALA A 244 -15.16 25.45 -16.94
CA ALA A 244 -15.91 26.27 -16.00
C ALA A 244 -15.33 27.68 -15.87
N ALA A 245 -14.01 27.82 -15.90
CA ALA A 245 -13.33 29.12 -15.82
C ALA A 245 -13.73 30.09 -16.96
N VAL A 246 -13.97 29.56 -18.16
CA VAL A 246 -14.35 30.35 -19.35
C VAL A 246 -15.86 30.38 -19.62
N ASN A 247 -16.67 29.72 -18.78
CA ASN A 247 -18.12 29.71 -18.94
C ASN A 247 -18.73 31.08 -18.64
N LYS A 248 -19.70 31.51 -19.46
CA LYS A 248 -20.46 32.76 -19.28
C LYS A 248 -21.02 32.95 -17.86
N LYS A 249 -21.53 31.89 -17.20
CA LYS A 249 -22.03 31.99 -15.81
C LYS A 249 -20.91 32.39 -14.85
N THR A 250 -19.77 31.72 -14.93
CA THR A 250 -18.58 32.00 -14.12
C THR A 250 -18.01 33.38 -14.41
N LEU A 251 -17.86 33.76 -15.68
CA LEU A 251 -17.35 35.07 -16.07
C LEU A 251 -18.24 36.22 -15.60
N ASN A 252 -19.56 36.03 -15.55
CA ASN A 252 -20.48 37.01 -14.95
C ASN A 252 -20.21 37.20 -13.45
N HIS A 253 -19.94 36.10 -12.71
CA HIS A 253 -19.55 36.17 -11.31
C HIS A 253 -18.19 36.86 -11.15
N VAL A 254 -17.19 36.51 -11.96
CA VAL A 254 -15.86 37.16 -11.96
C VAL A 254 -15.99 38.67 -12.14
N LYS A 255 -16.76 39.12 -13.15
CA LYS A 255 -16.99 40.56 -13.38
C LYS A 255 -17.61 41.23 -12.16
N LYS A 256 -18.70 40.65 -11.63
CA LYS A 256 -19.40 41.20 -10.46
C LYS A 256 -18.51 41.27 -9.22
N PHE A 257 -17.72 40.23 -8.95
CA PHE A 257 -16.84 40.19 -7.79
C PHE A 257 -15.65 41.14 -7.92
N LYS A 258 -15.04 41.25 -9.11
CA LYS A 258 -13.98 42.24 -9.36
C LYS A 258 -14.47 43.68 -9.24
N GLU A 259 -15.68 43.99 -9.71
CA GLU A 259 -16.31 45.32 -9.52
C GLU A 259 -16.48 45.68 -8.03
N MET A 260 -16.72 44.69 -7.16
CA MET A 260 -16.86 44.89 -5.71
C MET A 260 -15.51 45.03 -4.98
N LEU A 261 -14.48 44.30 -5.43
CA LEU A 261 -13.18 44.24 -4.77
C LEU A 261 -12.23 45.36 -5.20
N GLY A 262 -12.47 45.96 -6.37
CA GLY A 262 -11.60 46.99 -6.94
C GLY A 262 -10.28 46.42 -7.46
N ASP A 263 -9.27 47.27 -7.57
CA ASP A 263 -7.94 46.92 -8.07
C ASP A 263 -7.05 46.42 -6.93
N GLN A 264 -7.14 45.12 -6.65
CA GLN A 264 -6.39 44.43 -5.59
C GLN A 264 -5.87 43.09 -6.07
N LYS A 265 -4.69 42.70 -5.59
CA LYS A 265 -4.18 41.34 -5.68
C LYS A 265 -4.91 40.43 -4.69
N LEU A 266 -5.34 39.27 -5.17
CA LEU A 266 -6.20 38.36 -4.43
C LEU A 266 -5.50 37.05 -4.12
N LEU A 267 -5.32 36.76 -2.84
CA LEU A 267 -4.95 35.44 -2.35
C LEU A 267 -6.22 34.62 -2.16
N ILE A 268 -6.21 33.35 -2.56
CA ILE A 268 -7.31 32.42 -2.31
C ILE A 268 -6.85 31.25 -1.46
N THR A 269 -7.71 30.90 -0.51
CA THR A 269 -7.63 29.65 0.20
C THR A 269 -9.02 29.04 0.39
N ILE A 270 -9.14 27.76 0.07
CA ILE A 270 -10.37 26.99 0.21
C ILE A 270 -10.03 25.70 0.94
N ASP A 271 -10.59 25.51 2.12
CA ASP A 271 -10.35 24.35 2.95
C ASP A 271 -11.64 23.90 3.65
N ARG A 272 -11.66 22.64 4.09
CA ARG A 272 -12.62 22.24 5.14
C ARG A 272 -12.10 22.74 6.47
N LEU A 273 -12.99 23.01 7.43
CA LEU A 273 -12.59 23.21 8.82
C LEU A 273 -11.92 21.93 9.30
N ASP A 274 -10.58 21.92 9.39
CA ASP A 274 -9.77 20.79 9.82
C ASP A 274 -8.37 21.27 10.23
N TYR A 275 -7.86 20.75 11.35
CA TYR A 275 -6.55 21.15 11.88
C TYR A 275 -5.40 20.75 10.96
N SER A 276 -5.58 19.74 10.10
CA SER A 276 -4.54 19.35 9.14
C SER A 276 -4.24 20.43 8.09
N LYS A 277 -5.15 21.42 7.93
CA LYS A 277 -5.07 22.45 6.88
C LYS A 277 -4.22 23.66 7.24
N GLY A 278 -3.78 23.78 8.49
CA GLY A 278 -2.89 24.87 8.91
C GLY A 278 -3.51 26.26 8.76
N ILE A 279 -4.85 26.39 8.83
CA ILE A 279 -5.56 27.65 8.63
C ILE A 279 -5.08 28.71 9.64
N PRO A 280 -4.95 28.43 10.96
CA PRO A 280 -4.45 29.42 11.91
C PRO A 280 -3.04 29.93 11.58
N GLN A 281 -2.12 29.04 11.18
CA GLN A 281 -0.75 29.39 10.78
C GLN A 281 -0.76 30.31 9.56
N ARG A 282 -1.62 30.01 8.57
CA ARG A 282 -1.78 30.83 7.37
C ARG A 282 -2.28 32.23 7.69
N VAL A 283 -3.29 32.34 8.55
CA VAL A 283 -3.85 33.64 8.97
C VAL A 283 -2.82 34.46 9.74
N LYS A 284 -2.05 33.83 10.64
CA LYS A 284 -0.94 34.48 11.38
C LYS A 284 0.17 34.98 10.43
N VAL A 285 0.52 34.20 9.41
CA VAL A 285 1.50 34.62 8.40
C VAL A 285 1.00 35.83 7.60
N PHE A 286 -0.30 35.86 7.25
CA PHE A 286 -0.88 37.00 6.55
C PHE A 286 -0.93 38.26 7.43
N ASP A 287 -1.20 38.13 8.73
CA ASP A 287 -1.10 39.23 9.70
C ASP A 287 0.33 39.81 9.71
N GLN A 288 1.34 38.93 9.84
CA GLN A 288 2.75 39.35 9.85
C GLN A 288 3.17 39.99 8.52
N LEU A 289 2.67 39.50 7.38
CA LEU A 289 2.91 40.12 6.08
C LEU A 289 2.40 41.57 6.07
N LEU A 290 1.18 41.81 6.54
CA LEU A 290 0.60 43.15 6.57
C LEU A 290 1.30 44.07 7.58
N GLU A 291 1.83 43.53 8.68
CA GLU A 291 2.64 44.28 9.64
C GLU A 291 3.99 44.71 9.05
N ASP A 292 4.69 43.80 8.39
CA ASP A 292 6.03 44.03 7.86
C ASP A 292 6.03 44.81 6.54
N HIS A 293 4.93 44.74 5.78
CA HIS A 293 4.78 45.35 4.46
C HIS A 293 3.54 46.26 4.37
N PRO A 294 3.57 47.47 4.99
CA PRO A 294 2.47 48.43 4.91
C PRO A 294 2.10 48.85 3.48
N GLU A 295 3.01 48.70 2.52
CA GLU A 295 2.78 48.97 1.10
C GLU A 295 1.68 48.12 0.47
N TYR A 296 1.32 46.99 1.08
CA TYR A 296 0.23 46.09 0.64
C TYR A 296 -1.14 46.47 1.20
N HIS A 297 -1.23 47.43 2.14
CA HIS A 297 -2.51 47.88 2.69
C HIS A 297 -3.38 48.48 1.58
N GLY A 298 -4.64 48.02 1.49
CA GLY A 298 -5.56 48.43 0.43
C GLY A 298 -5.30 47.82 -0.94
N LYS A 299 -4.23 47.04 -1.12
CA LYS A 299 -3.81 46.45 -2.40
C LYS A 299 -3.85 44.94 -2.43
N VAL A 300 -3.77 44.28 -1.28
CA VAL A 300 -3.78 42.81 -1.18
C VAL A 300 -4.88 42.36 -0.24
N SER A 301 -5.67 41.38 -0.67
CA SER A 301 -6.74 40.79 0.14
C SER A 301 -6.75 39.27 0.03
N MET A 302 -7.14 38.59 1.10
CA MET A 302 -7.27 37.13 1.14
C MET A 302 -8.74 36.71 1.17
N ILE A 303 -9.14 35.91 0.19
CA ILE A 303 -10.44 35.22 0.14
C ILE A 303 -10.26 33.86 0.82
N MET A 304 -10.90 33.70 1.99
CA MET A 304 -10.82 32.49 2.79
C MET A 304 -12.17 31.81 2.89
N VAL A 305 -12.33 30.69 2.19
CA VAL A 305 -13.52 29.85 2.24
C VAL A 305 -13.24 28.64 3.12
N VAL A 306 -13.96 28.54 4.24
CA VAL A 306 -13.89 27.41 5.16
C VAL A 306 -15.22 26.66 5.12
N VAL A 307 -15.21 25.44 4.61
CA VAL A 307 -16.40 24.59 4.53
C VAL A 307 -16.61 23.88 5.88
N PRO A 308 -17.80 24.01 6.51
CA PRO A 308 -18.12 23.33 7.76
C PRO A 308 -17.90 21.81 7.65
N SER A 309 -17.28 21.22 8.66
CA SER A 309 -16.96 19.79 8.71
C SER A 309 -16.83 19.36 10.18
N ARG A 310 -17.46 18.23 10.55
CA ARG A 310 -17.32 17.59 11.88
C ARG A 310 -17.58 18.56 13.05
N ASP A 311 -18.61 19.38 12.93
CA ASP A 311 -18.97 20.45 13.87
C ASP A 311 -19.34 19.99 15.28
N ARG A 312 -19.62 18.69 15.47
CA ARG A 312 -19.85 18.08 16.79
C ARG A 312 -18.56 17.71 17.55
N VAL A 313 -17.43 17.64 16.86
CA VAL A 313 -16.14 17.26 17.47
C VAL A 313 -15.50 18.48 18.14
N LYS A 314 -15.14 18.37 19.43
CA LYS A 314 -14.65 19.49 20.24
C LYS A 314 -13.44 20.20 19.67
N SER A 315 -12.48 19.45 19.11
CA SER A 315 -11.27 20.03 18.51
C SER A 315 -11.57 20.90 17.29
N TYR A 316 -12.63 20.59 16.54
CA TYR A 316 -13.08 21.40 15.39
C TYR A 316 -13.79 22.67 15.83
N GLN A 317 -14.58 22.61 16.92
CA GLN A 317 -15.22 23.79 17.50
C GLN A 317 -14.17 24.80 17.99
N ALA A 318 -13.18 24.33 18.75
CA ALA A 318 -12.08 25.17 19.23
C ALA A 318 -11.27 25.78 18.07
N LEU A 319 -10.99 25.00 17.01
CA LEU A 319 -10.32 25.49 15.81
C LEU A 319 -11.12 26.61 15.13
N LYS A 320 -12.45 26.48 15.05
CA LYS A 320 -13.31 27.52 14.47
C LYS A 320 -13.23 28.81 15.28
N GLU A 321 -13.31 28.72 16.60
CA GLU A 321 -13.19 29.88 17.49
C GLU A 321 -11.84 30.59 17.34
N GLU A 322 -10.74 29.83 17.23
CA GLU A 322 -9.40 30.38 16.94
C GLU A 322 -9.39 31.13 15.59
N ILE A 323 -9.91 30.51 14.53
CA ILE A 323 -9.95 31.12 13.18
C ILE A 323 -10.78 32.40 13.19
N ASP A 324 -11.99 32.37 13.77
CA ASP A 324 -12.89 33.52 13.84
C ASP A 324 -12.20 34.69 14.59
N THR A 325 -11.50 34.38 15.68
CA THR A 325 -10.75 35.37 16.48
C THR A 325 -9.60 35.97 15.68
N LEU A 326 -8.78 35.15 15.03
CA LEU A 326 -7.62 35.61 14.25
C LEU A 326 -8.07 36.51 13.08
N VAL A 327 -9.09 36.09 12.34
CA VAL A 327 -9.66 36.90 11.24
C VAL A 327 -10.23 38.21 11.77
N GLY A 328 -10.99 38.15 12.87
CA GLY A 328 -11.56 39.32 13.53
C GLY A 328 -10.49 40.33 13.93
N ASN A 329 -9.37 39.86 14.48
CA ASN A 329 -8.24 40.70 14.88
C ASN A 329 -7.60 41.41 13.68
N ILE A 330 -7.27 40.68 12.61
CA ILE A 330 -6.68 41.27 11.39
C ILE A 330 -7.63 42.32 10.80
N ASN A 331 -8.90 41.95 10.60
CA ASN A 331 -9.86 42.87 10.01
C ASN A 331 -10.10 44.09 10.90
N SER A 332 -10.11 43.93 12.23
CA SER A 332 -10.21 45.07 13.16
C SER A 332 -8.97 45.97 13.13
N LYS A 333 -7.77 45.41 12.89
CA LYS A 333 -6.50 46.15 12.88
C LYS A 333 -6.31 46.96 11.60
N TYR A 334 -6.71 46.42 10.44
CA TYR A 334 -6.33 46.99 9.14
C TYR A 334 -7.49 47.44 8.24
N SER A 335 -8.73 47.01 8.48
CA SER A 335 -9.84 47.36 7.56
C SER A 335 -10.07 48.87 7.50
N THR A 336 -10.43 49.35 6.31
CA THR A 336 -10.89 50.72 6.08
C THR A 336 -12.30 50.69 5.49
N LEU A 337 -12.91 51.85 5.25
CA LEU A 337 -14.26 51.92 4.64
C LEU A 337 -14.35 51.18 3.29
N ASN A 338 -13.25 51.12 2.53
CA ASN A 338 -13.22 50.56 1.18
C ASN A 338 -12.33 49.32 1.04
N TRP A 339 -11.79 48.78 2.13
CA TRP A 339 -10.90 47.61 2.08
C TRP A 339 -11.07 46.72 3.31
N VAL A 340 -11.19 45.41 3.05
CA VAL A 340 -11.22 44.36 4.05
C VAL A 340 -10.08 43.38 3.74
N PRO A 341 -9.07 43.24 4.61
CA PRO A 341 -7.91 42.40 4.33
C PRO A 341 -8.27 40.91 4.17
N VAL A 342 -9.22 40.39 4.96
CA VAL A 342 -9.62 38.97 4.92
C VAL A 342 -11.12 38.84 4.69
N HIS A 343 -11.51 38.38 3.51
CA HIS A 343 -12.88 37.99 3.16
C HIS A 343 -13.13 36.54 3.60
N TYR A 344 -13.63 36.37 4.82
CA TYR A 344 -13.87 35.06 5.42
C TYR A 344 -15.31 34.57 5.24
N PHE A 345 -15.45 33.35 4.73
CA PHE A 345 -16.74 32.68 4.52
C PHE A 345 -16.76 31.29 5.16
N TYR A 346 -17.61 31.10 6.16
CA TYR A 346 -17.87 29.79 6.76
C TYR A 346 -19.09 29.09 6.13
N ARG A 347 -18.96 28.70 4.85
CA ARG A 347 -20.02 28.03 4.06
C ARG A 347 -19.46 27.43 2.76
N SER A 348 -20.21 26.52 2.15
CA SER A 348 -19.95 26.06 0.78
C SER A 348 -20.46 27.04 -0.28
N PHE A 349 -19.78 27.12 -1.42
CA PHE A 349 -20.23 27.88 -2.58
C PHE A 349 -20.67 26.96 -3.73
N PRO A 350 -21.65 27.39 -4.56
CA PRO A 350 -21.96 26.71 -5.81
C PRO A 350 -20.74 26.62 -6.74
N PHE A 351 -20.71 25.60 -7.59
CA PHE A 351 -19.56 25.30 -8.45
C PHE A 351 -19.08 26.50 -9.29
N ASN A 352 -19.97 27.22 -9.99
CA ASN A 352 -19.57 28.36 -10.82
C ASN A 352 -19.07 29.56 -9.99
N GLU A 353 -19.54 29.74 -8.76
CA GLU A 353 -19.02 30.77 -7.85
C GLU A 353 -17.62 30.40 -7.35
N LEU A 354 -17.40 29.12 -7.03
CA LEU A 354 -16.09 28.60 -6.67
C LEU A 354 -15.08 28.74 -7.83
N SER A 355 -15.48 28.36 -9.05
CA SER A 355 -14.67 28.57 -10.25
C SER A 355 -14.37 30.04 -10.51
N ALA A 356 -15.29 30.96 -10.17
CA ALA A 356 -15.04 32.39 -10.30
C ALA A 356 -13.95 32.86 -9.31
N PHE A 357 -13.98 32.38 -8.07
CA PHE A 357 -12.89 32.65 -7.12
C PHE A 357 -11.54 32.15 -7.64
N TYR A 358 -11.44 30.89 -8.11
CA TYR A 358 -10.19 30.40 -8.70
C TYR A 358 -9.71 31.22 -9.88
N THR A 359 -10.62 31.59 -10.78
CA THR A 359 -10.31 32.34 -12.01
C THR A 359 -9.76 33.74 -11.68
N MET A 360 -10.38 34.44 -10.73
CA MET A 360 -10.05 35.83 -10.45
C MET A 360 -8.88 36.04 -9.49
N SER A 361 -8.53 35.04 -8.67
CA SER A 361 -7.48 35.17 -7.65
C SER A 361 -6.07 35.05 -8.22
N ASP A 362 -5.14 35.93 -7.85
CA ASP A 362 -3.77 35.90 -8.33
C ASP A 362 -2.93 34.77 -7.71
N ILE A 363 -3.14 34.47 -6.43
CA ILE A 363 -2.30 33.52 -5.69
C ILE A 363 -3.17 32.50 -4.97
N ALA A 364 -2.91 31.20 -5.13
CA ALA A 364 -3.47 30.17 -4.27
C ALA A 364 -2.50 29.82 -3.15
N LEU A 365 -2.95 29.95 -1.90
CA LEU A 365 -2.16 29.65 -0.71
C LEU A 365 -2.65 28.35 -0.07
N VAL A 366 -2.03 27.23 -0.47
CA VAL A 366 -2.44 25.88 -0.06
C VAL A 366 -1.38 25.31 0.88
N THR A 367 -1.51 25.61 2.16
CA THR A 367 -0.48 25.33 3.18
C THR A 367 -0.89 24.32 4.26
N PRO A 368 -1.41 23.12 3.92
CA PRO A 368 -1.75 22.13 4.94
C PRO A 368 -0.50 21.65 5.68
N LEU A 369 -0.65 21.36 6.98
CA LEU A 369 0.37 20.73 7.81
C LEU A 369 0.58 19.27 7.43
N ARG A 370 -0.47 18.59 6.96
CA ARG A 370 -0.43 17.25 6.36
C ARG A 370 -1.69 17.03 5.51
N ASP A 371 -1.52 16.52 4.29
CA ASP A 371 -2.64 16.22 3.39
C ASP A 371 -2.29 15.06 2.45
N GLY A 372 -3.22 14.12 2.25
CA GLY A 372 -2.99 12.95 1.41
C GLY A 372 -2.72 13.31 -0.05
N MET A 373 -3.38 14.34 -0.56
CA MET A 373 -3.16 14.86 -1.91
C MET A 373 -3.37 16.37 -1.96
N ASN A 374 -4.55 16.86 -1.53
CA ASN A 374 -5.09 18.19 -1.81
C ASN A 374 -5.48 18.39 -3.28
N LEU A 375 -6.78 18.47 -3.56
CA LEU A 375 -7.28 18.70 -4.92
C LEU A 375 -7.50 20.19 -5.22
N VAL A 376 -7.68 21.02 -4.19
CA VAL A 376 -7.96 22.47 -4.35
C VAL A 376 -6.84 23.17 -5.12
N CYS A 377 -5.58 22.80 -4.89
CA CYS A 377 -4.46 23.33 -5.67
C CYS A 377 -4.54 22.93 -7.16
N LYS A 378 -4.94 21.69 -7.46
CA LYS A 378 -5.15 21.21 -8.84
C LYS A 378 -6.30 21.95 -9.51
N GLU A 379 -7.39 22.20 -8.77
CA GLU A 379 -8.57 22.93 -9.24
C GLU A 379 -8.24 24.40 -9.59
N PHE A 380 -7.42 25.06 -8.76
CA PHE A 380 -6.92 26.40 -9.03
C PHE A 380 -6.09 26.45 -10.32
N VAL A 381 -5.10 25.56 -10.46
CA VAL A 381 -4.23 25.50 -11.64
C VAL A 381 -5.03 25.22 -12.91
N ALA A 382 -5.98 24.28 -12.86
CA ALA A 382 -6.85 23.99 -14.01
C ALA A 382 -7.75 25.18 -14.41
N SER A 383 -8.10 26.05 -13.46
CA SER A 383 -8.97 27.21 -13.71
C SER A 383 -8.22 28.41 -14.33
N LYS A 384 -6.90 28.35 -14.54
CA LYS A 384 -6.11 29.44 -15.12
C LYS A 384 -6.12 29.45 -16.64
N SER A 385 -7.19 29.98 -17.24
CA SER A 385 -7.37 30.05 -18.70
C SER A 385 -6.28 30.83 -19.43
N HIS A 386 -5.73 31.88 -18.80
CA HIS A 386 -4.65 32.71 -19.33
C HIS A 386 -3.28 32.36 -18.75
N LYS A 387 -3.17 31.25 -18.00
CA LYS A 387 -1.95 30.80 -17.30
C LYS A 387 -1.33 31.81 -16.32
N GLN A 388 -2.03 32.89 -16.00
CA GLN A 388 -1.62 33.85 -14.98
C GLN A 388 -2.08 33.41 -13.59
N GLY A 389 -1.19 33.54 -12.61
CA GLY A 389 -1.38 33.23 -11.20
C GLY A 389 -0.29 32.32 -10.63
N VAL A 390 -0.15 32.33 -9.31
CA VAL A 390 0.91 31.60 -8.61
C VAL A 390 0.30 30.61 -7.61
N LEU A 391 0.84 29.40 -7.58
CA LEU A 391 0.49 28.41 -6.56
C LEU A 391 1.62 28.35 -5.51
N ILE A 392 1.27 28.65 -4.26
CA ILE A 392 2.11 28.37 -3.09
C ILE A 392 1.56 27.10 -2.43
N LEU A 393 2.40 26.07 -2.32
CA LEU A 393 1.97 24.72 -1.92
C LEU A 393 2.85 24.15 -0.82
N SER A 394 2.22 23.60 0.22
CA SER A 394 2.93 22.86 1.26
C SER A 394 3.62 21.61 0.69
N GLU A 395 4.88 21.39 1.05
CA GLU A 395 5.60 20.14 0.79
C GLU A 395 4.97 18.92 1.52
N MET A 396 4.08 19.18 2.50
CA MET A 396 3.36 18.16 3.26
C MET A 396 2.03 17.72 2.60
N ALA A 397 1.70 18.27 1.43
CA ALA A 397 0.58 17.81 0.61
C ALA A 397 1.06 16.84 -0.48
N GLY A 398 0.33 15.74 -0.71
CA GLY A 398 0.68 14.77 -1.77
C GLY A 398 0.80 15.40 -3.16
N ALA A 399 0.02 16.44 -3.47
CA ALA A 399 0.09 17.15 -4.75
C ALA A 399 1.44 17.84 -5.01
N SER A 400 2.25 18.09 -3.98
CA SER A 400 3.61 18.65 -4.14
C SER A 400 4.53 17.74 -4.95
N LYS A 401 4.23 16.42 -5.01
CA LYS A 401 4.99 15.45 -5.80
C LYS A 401 4.71 15.56 -7.30
N GLU A 402 3.60 16.17 -7.69
CA GLU A 402 3.19 16.35 -9.09
C GLU A 402 3.29 17.81 -9.56
N LEU A 403 3.01 18.76 -8.68
CA LEU A 403 2.98 20.20 -8.96
C LEU A 403 4.32 20.86 -8.60
N VAL A 404 5.40 20.37 -9.21
CA VAL A 404 6.78 20.73 -8.86
C VAL A 404 7.16 22.19 -9.15
N ASP A 405 6.43 22.85 -10.07
CA ASP A 405 6.66 24.26 -10.43
C ASP A 405 5.92 25.25 -9.50
N ALA A 406 5.18 24.75 -8.51
CA ALA A 406 4.65 25.57 -7.42
C ALA A 406 5.79 26.13 -6.55
N ILE A 407 5.55 27.23 -5.84
CA ILE A 407 6.45 27.66 -4.77
C ILE A 407 6.20 26.73 -3.58
N LEU A 408 7.10 25.77 -3.37
CA LEU A 408 7.00 24.81 -2.28
C LEU A 408 7.45 25.42 -0.97
N VAL A 409 6.64 25.24 0.08
CA VAL A 409 6.91 25.78 1.41
C VAL A 409 6.78 24.71 2.48
N ASN A 410 7.61 24.82 3.52
CA ASN A 410 7.34 24.12 4.77
C ASN A 410 6.34 24.96 5.58
N PRO A 411 5.12 24.46 5.87
CA PRO A 411 4.10 25.25 6.56
C PRO A 411 4.44 25.58 8.02
N ASN A 412 5.47 24.94 8.60
CA ASN A 412 5.98 25.28 9.92
C ASN A 412 6.99 26.44 9.91
N ASP A 413 7.58 26.74 8.74
CA ASP A 413 8.44 27.90 8.55
C ASP A 413 7.59 29.11 8.14
N GLN A 414 7.07 29.82 9.14
CA GLN A 414 6.22 31.00 8.91
C GLN A 414 6.94 32.10 8.10
N ALA A 415 8.26 32.27 8.30
CA ALA A 415 9.04 33.23 7.54
C ALA A 415 9.17 32.80 6.07
N GLY A 416 9.43 31.51 5.83
CA GLY A 416 9.43 30.92 4.48
C GLY A 416 8.10 31.10 3.75
N VAL A 417 6.97 30.84 4.43
CA VAL A 417 5.63 31.06 3.83
C VAL A 417 5.40 32.53 3.51
N LYS A 418 5.77 33.46 4.41
CA LYS A 418 5.67 34.90 4.15
C LYS A 418 6.51 35.32 2.95
N ASN A 419 7.76 34.88 2.87
CA ASN A 419 8.67 35.18 1.76
C ASN A 419 8.12 34.65 0.44
N ALA A 420 7.53 33.44 0.43
CA ALA A 420 6.86 32.90 -0.74
C ALA A 420 5.66 33.74 -1.21
N ILE A 421 4.91 34.35 -0.29
CA ILE A 421 3.83 35.29 -0.65
C ILE A 421 4.42 36.56 -1.29
N VAL A 422 5.49 37.11 -0.74
CA VAL A 422 6.17 38.28 -1.33
C VAL A 422 6.70 37.95 -2.73
N GLU A 423 7.38 36.82 -2.89
CA GLU A 423 7.85 36.31 -4.19
C GLU A 423 6.70 36.21 -5.18
N ALA A 424 5.60 35.56 -4.79
CA ALA A 424 4.41 35.39 -5.63
C ALA A 424 3.74 36.72 -6.02
N LEU A 425 3.71 37.71 -5.12
CA LEU A 425 3.17 39.05 -5.41
C LEU A 425 4.03 39.83 -6.42
N SER A 426 5.34 39.55 -6.47
CA SER A 426 6.30 40.19 -7.37
C SER A 426 6.64 39.39 -8.62
N MET A 427 6.06 38.19 -8.80
CA MET A 427 6.42 37.30 -9.91
C MET A 427 5.97 37.87 -11.25
N GLU A 428 6.89 37.94 -12.21
CA GLU A 428 6.62 38.42 -13.58
C GLU A 428 5.64 37.49 -14.32
N GLU A 429 4.78 38.06 -15.17
CA GLU A 429 3.73 37.30 -15.86
C GLU A 429 4.29 36.13 -16.71
N GLU A 430 5.44 36.33 -17.36
CA GLU A 430 6.10 35.29 -18.15
C GLU A 430 6.47 34.06 -17.30
N GLU A 431 6.97 34.28 -16.08
CA GLU A 431 7.29 33.19 -15.16
C GLU A 431 6.02 32.47 -14.68
N GLN A 432 4.95 33.22 -14.38
CA GLN A 432 3.66 32.65 -14.00
C GLN A 432 3.11 31.73 -15.11
N GLU A 433 3.13 32.20 -16.36
CA GLU A 433 2.64 31.46 -17.51
C GLU A 433 3.41 30.16 -17.74
N LEU A 434 4.74 30.19 -17.55
CA LEU A 434 5.60 29.01 -17.63
C LEU A 434 5.24 27.99 -16.55
N ARG A 435 5.20 28.41 -15.27
CA ARG A 435 4.91 27.52 -14.13
C ARG A 435 3.50 26.91 -14.22
N ILE A 436 2.48 27.74 -14.46
CA ILE A 436 1.10 27.25 -14.61
C ILE A 436 0.96 26.38 -15.86
N GLY A 437 1.58 26.75 -16.99
CA GLY A 437 1.53 25.97 -18.22
C GLY A 437 2.11 24.56 -18.06
N SER A 438 3.23 24.44 -17.36
CA SER A 438 3.85 23.15 -17.02
C SER A 438 2.93 22.31 -16.14
N MET A 439 2.43 22.87 -15.03
CA MET A 439 1.53 22.17 -14.12
C MET A 439 0.22 21.74 -14.79
N GLN A 440 -0.39 22.60 -15.63
CA GLN A 440 -1.58 22.25 -16.41
C GLN A 440 -1.34 21.08 -17.37
N SER A 441 -0.16 21.03 -18.00
CA SER A 441 0.22 19.94 -18.90
C SER A 441 0.29 18.60 -18.17
N SER A 442 0.83 18.61 -16.94
CA SER A 442 0.85 17.44 -16.06
C SER A 442 -0.57 17.02 -15.64
N LEU A 443 -1.38 17.97 -15.15
CA LEU A 443 -2.74 17.70 -14.69
C LEU A 443 -3.67 17.18 -15.79
N LYS A 444 -3.50 17.66 -17.03
CA LYS A 444 -4.28 17.18 -18.18
C LYS A 444 -3.91 15.74 -18.56
N LYS A 445 -2.66 15.33 -18.33
CA LYS A 445 -2.20 13.97 -18.61
C LYS A 445 -2.60 12.99 -17.51
N TYR A 446 -2.54 13.41 -16.25
CA TYR A 446 -2.83 12.60 -15.06
C TYR A 446 -4.11 13.08 -14.37
N ASP A 447 -5.20 13.07 -15.13
CA ASP A 447 -6.53 13.40 -14.63
C ASP A 447 -7.15 12.23 -13.84
N ILE A 448 -8.36 12.45 -13.33
CA ILE A 448 -9.08 11.42 -12.56
C ILE A 448 -9.43 10.17 -13.37
N PHE A 449 -9.69 10.31 -14.68
CA PHE A 449 -10.04 9.19 -15.54
C PHE A 449 -8.81 8.30 -15.78
N GLN A 450 -7.66 8.90 -16.00
CA GLN A 450 -6.38 8.22 -16.10
C GLN A 450 -6.02 7.52 -14.77
N TRP A 451 -6.27 8.15 -13.62
CA TRP A 451 -6.07 7.51 -12.31
C TRP A 451 -6.89 6.21 -12.17
N VAL A 452 -8.18 6.24 -12.51
CA VAL A 452 -9.03 5.04 -12.48
C VAL A 452 -8.55 3.97 -13.45
N LYS A 453 -8.22 4.38 -14.68
CA LYS A 453 -7.72 3.44 -15.70
C LYS A 453 -6.46 2.74 -15.23
N VAL A 454 -5.45 3.48 -14.76
CA VAL A 454 -4.18 2.91 -14.29
C VAL A 454 -4.39 1.99 -13.09
N PHE A 455 -5.26 2.38 -12.15
CA PHE A 455 -5.58 1.55 -10.99
C PHE A 455 -6.25 0.23 -11.39
N MET A 456 -7.25 0.29 -12.29
CA MET A 456 -7.97 -0.89 -12.76
C MET A 456 -7.11 -1.80 -13.65
N ASP A 457 -6.27 -1.21 -14.52
CA ASP A 457 -5.30 -1.96 -15.33
C ASP A 457 -4.30 -2.70 -14.42
N ARG A 458 -3.84 -2.05 -13.34
CA ARG A 458 -2.98 -2.71 -12.35
C ARG A 458 -3.71 -3.84 -11.64
N LEU A 459 -4.95 -3.62 -11.21
CA LEU A 459 -5.76 -4.65 -10.54
C LEU A 459 -5.93 -5.88 -11.44
N LYS A 460 -6.25 -5.66 -12.72
CA LYS A 460 -6.36 -6.72 -13.71
C LYS A 460 -5.06 -7.51 -13.84
N HIS A 461 -3.92 -6.81 -13.98
CA HIS A 461 -2.60 -7.45 -14.05
C HIS A 461 -2.26 -8.27 -12.80
N VAL A 462 -2.67 -7.83 -11.61
CA VAL A 462 -2.52 -8.59 -10.37
C VAL A 462 -3.36 -9.87 -10.41
N LYS A 463 -4.62 -9.80 -10.87
CA LYS A 463 -5.49 -10.98 -11.01
C LYS A 463 -4.99 -11.97 -12.05
N GLU A 464 -4.45 -11.50 -13.18
CA GLU A 464 -3.78 -12.34 -14.17
C GLU A 464 -2.60 -13.09 -13.55
N ARG A 465 -1.72 -12.39 -12.80
CA ARG A 465 -0.61 -13.03 -12.07
C ARG A 465 -1.08 -14.03 -11.00
N GLN A 466 -2.13 -13.71 -10.26
CA GLN A 466 -2.70 -14.65 -9.28
C GLN A 466 -3.23 -15.91 -9.98
N THR A 467 -3.89 -15.75 -11.13
CA THR A 467 -4.42 -16.87 -11.93
C THR A 467 -3.29 -17.72 -12.50
N ASP A 468 -2.20 -17.11 -12.97
CA ASP A 468 -1.01 -17.84 -13.43
C ASP A 468 -0.40 -18.66 -12.27
N LEU A 469 -0.32 -18.09 -11.07
CA LEU A 469 0.16 -18.79 -9.88
C LEU A 469 -0.77 -19.92 -9.44
N GLU A 470 -2.09 -19.74 -9.56
CA GLU A 470 -3.10 -20.76 -9.30
C GLU A 470 -3.09 -21.86 -10.36
N SER A 471 -2.85 -21.55 -11.64
CA SER A 471 -2.78 -22.53 -12.73
C SER A 471 -1.64 -23.52 -12.56
N LYS A 472 -0.56 -23.09 -11.88
CA LYS A 472 0.55 -23.96 -11.47
C LYS A 472 0.23 -24.77 -10.21
N ALA A 473 -0.87 -24.53 -9.50
CA ALA A 473 -1.18 -25.28 -8.29
C ALA A 473 -1.38 -26.77 -8.62
N MET A 474 -0.79 -27.67 -7.82
CA MET A 474 -1.07 -29.09 -7.91
C MET A 474 -2.50 -29.37 -7.45
N ASP A 475 -3.42 -29.38 -8.42
CA ASP A 475 -4.80 -29.81 -8.24
C ASP A 475 -4.91 -31.33 -8.02
N SER A 476 -6.13 -31.83 -7.82
CA SER A 476 -6.38 -33.26 -7.58
C SER A 476 -5.96 -34.12 -8.77
N ASN A 477 -6.16 -33.66 -10.01
CA ASN A 477 -5.85 -34.43 -11.21
C ASN A 477 -4.33 -34.58 -11.38
N ILE A 478 -3.58 -33.50 -11.18
CA ILE A 478 -2.10 -33.54 -11.22
C ILE A 478 -1.59 -34.42 -10.08
N ARG A 479 -2.16 -34.33 -8.88
CA ARG A 479 -1.79 -35.22 -7.75
C ARG A 479 -2.03 -36.68 -8.10
N GLU A 480 -3.19 -37.01 -8.67
CA GLU A 480 -3.52 -38.37 -9.09
C GLU A 480 -2.58 -38.86 -10.19
N GLN A 481 -2.23 -38.01 -11.16
CA GLN A 481 -1.26 -38.32 -12.21
C GLN A 481 0.13 -38.60 -11.63
N VAL A 482 0.62 -37.74 -10.73
CA VAL A 482 1.91 -37.91 -10.04
C VAL A 482 1.93 -39.24 -9.28
N VAL A 483 0.85 -39.57 -8.57
CA VAL A 483 0.70 -40.84 -7.83
C VAL A 483 0.65 -42.03 -8.80
N HIS A 484 -0.09 -41.92 -9.90
CA HIS A 484 -0.20 -42.96 -10.92
C HIS A 484 1.16 -43.26 -11.54
N ASP A 485 1.86 -42.24 -12.02
CA ASP A 485 3.16 -42.38 -12.66
C ASP A 485 4.21 -42.92 -11.69
N PHE A 486 4.20 -42.47 -10.44
CA PHE A 486 5.07 -43.02 -9.40
C PHE A 486 4.82 -44.52 -9.16
N LYS A 487 3.55 -44.96 -9.14
CA LYS A 487 3.20 -46.37 -8.93
C LYS A 487 3.55 -47.27 -10.13
N GLN A 488 3.59 -46.71 -11.34
CA GLN A 488 4.00 -47.43 -12.55
C GLN A 488 5.52 -47.44 -12.77
N ALA A 489 6.23 -46.50 -12.16
CA ALA A 489 7.67 -46.37 -12.28
C ALA A 489 8.42 -47.57 -11.66
N ALA A 490 9.35 -48.13 -12.42
CA ALA A 490 10.22 -49.20 -11.95
C ALA A 490 11.41 -48.65 -11.14
N LYS A 491 11.83 -47.40 -11.40
CA LYS A 491 12.98 -46.78 -10.74
C LYS A 491 12.74 -45.30 -10.44
N PRO A 492 11.90 -44.98 -9.44
CA PRO A 492 11.60 -43.61 -9.06
C PRO A 492 12.72 -42.99 -8.22
N ILE A 493 12.93 -41.67 -8.39
CA ILE A 493 13.78 -40.85 -7.51
C ILE A 493 13.06 -39.58 -7.02
N LEU A 494 13.25 -39.27 -5.75
CA LEU A 494 12.66 -38.13 -5.05
C LEU A 494 13.75 -37.21 -4.52
N PHE A 495 13.76 -35.94 -4.94
CA PHE A 495 14.58 -34.88 -4.35
C PHE A 495 13.71 -34.03 -3.42
N LEU A 496 13.93 -34.18 -2.11
CA LEU A 496 13.10 -33.53 -1.10
C LEU A 496 13.95 -32.51 -0.34
N ASP A 497 13.72 -31.22 -0.58
CA ASP A 497 14.23 -30.21 0.32
C ASP A 497 13.62 -30.39 1.73
N TYR A 498 14.39 -30.08 2.77
CA TYR A 498 13.97 -30.30 4.15
C TYR A 498 13.30 -29.08 4.79
N ASP A 499 13.99 -27.93 4.81
CA ASP A 499 13.63 -26.76 5.61
C ASP A 499 12.64 -25.89 4.85
N GLY A 500 11.42 -25.73 5.37
CA GLY A 500 10.35 -24.99 4.67
C GLY A 500 9.60 -25.82 3.62
N THR A 501 10.12 -27.00 3.28
CA THR A 501 9.47 -27.99 2.40
C THR A 501 8.86 -29.18 3.15
N LEU A 502 9.65 -29.96 3.91
CA LEU A 502 9.16 -31.10 4.70
C LEU A 502 8.78 -30.70 6.14
N VAL A 503 9.40 -29.64 6.66
CA VAL A 503 9.16 -29.09 8.00
C VAL A 503 9.03 -27.57 7.90
N GLY A 504 7.96 -26.99 8.41
CA GLY A 504 7.80 -25.53 8.44
C GLY A 504 8.78 -24.84 9.39
N PHE A 505 9.08 -23.56 9.15
CA PHE A 505 10.03 -22.78 9.94
C PHE A 505 9.66 -22.70 11.43
N LYS A 506 10.68 -22.74 12.28
CA LYS A 506 10.58 -22.60 13.75
C LYS A 506 11.41 -21.41 14.22
N SER A 507 11.03 -20.82 15.35
CA SER A 507 11.71 -19.65 15.94
C SER A 507 13.19 -19.92 16.25
N ARG A 508 13.54 -21.17 16.58
CA ARG A 508 14.93 -21.64 16.66
C ARG A 508 15.15 -22.74 15.61
N PRO A 509 16.16 -22.63 14.73
CA PRO A 509 16.42 -23.61 13.67
C PRO A 509 16.60 -25.06 14.17
N GLN A 510 17.17 -25.25 15.36
CA GLN A 510 17.35 -26.58 15.97
C GLN A 510 16.03 -27.26 16.37
N ASP A 511 14.94 -26.51 16.54
CA ASP A 511 13.62 -27.07 16.92
C ASP A 511 12.87 -27.68 15.72
N ALA A 512 13.43 -27.59 14.50
CA ALA A 512 12.87 -28.15 13.27
C ALA A 512 13.33 -29.60 13.01
N TYR A 513 13.66 -30.37 14.05
CA TYR A 513 14.03 -31.78 13.92
C TYR A 513 12.86 -32.63 13.37
N PRO A 514 13.13 -33.75 12.68
CA PRO A 514 12.07 -34.52 12.05
C PRO A 514 11.25 -35.26 13.13
N ASP A 515 9.94 -35.09 13.07
CA ASP A 515 8.99 -35.82 13.91
C ASP A 515 8.87 -37.30 13.46
N GLU A 516 8.23 -38.12 14.29
CA GLU A 516 8.07 -39.55 14.03
C GLU A 516 7.22 -39.83 12.77
N GLU A 517 6.28 -38.94 12.44
CA GLU A 517 5.50 -39.03 11.20
C GLU A 517 6.42 -38.90 9.98
N LEU A 518 7.28 -37.87 9.95
CA LEU A 518 8.20 -37.63 8.85
C LEU A 518 9.25 -38.75 8.73
N LYS A 519 9.79 -39.24 9.85
CA LYS A 519 10.73 -40.37 9.84
C LYS A 519 10.10 -41.65 9.29
N THR A 520 8.84 -41.91 9.63
CA THR A 520 8.10 -43.07 9.11
C THR A 520 7.83 -42.91 7.62
N LEU A 521 7.35 -41.73 7.21
CA LEU A 521 7.11 -41.39 5.81
C LEU A 521 8.36 -41.60 4.94
N VAL A 522 9.51 -41.07 5.38
CA VAL A 522 10.78 -41.21 4.66
C VAL A 522 11.22 -42.67 4.59
N LYS A 523 11.09 -43.41 5.69
CA LYS A 523 11.42 -44.85 5.73
C LYS A 523 10.60 -45.65 4.72
N ASP A 524 9.29 -45.41 4.66
CA ASP A 524 8.38 -46.13 3.78
C ASP A 524 8.64 -45.79 2.30
N LEU A 525 8.94 -44.52 1.99
CA LEU A 525 9.36 -44.10 0.65
C LEU A 525 10.68 -44.75 0.22
N SER A 526 11.68 -44.76 1.11
CA SER A 526 12.98 -45.40 0.86
C SER A 526 12.88 -46.89 0.56
N GLY A 527 11.82 -47.56 1.00
CA GLY A 527 11.54 -48.97 0.67
C GLY A 527 11.05 -49.18 -0.77
N ARG A 528 10.64 -48.13 -1.47
CA ARG A 528 10.05 -48.20 -2.83
C ARG A 528 10.81 -47.43 -3.89
N CYS A 529 11.58 -46.41 -3.49
CA CYS A 529 12.24 -45.52 -4.42
C CYS A 529 13.53 -44.97 -3.81
N GLN A 530 14.33 -44.29 -4.63
CA GLN A 530 15.48 -43.56 -4.14
C GLN A 530 15.04 -42.20 -3.58
N VAL A 531 15.33 -41.95 -2.31
CA VAL A 531 15.00 -40.70 -1.64
C VAL A 531 16.30 -39.94 -1.36
N VAL A 532 16.36 -38.71 -1.86
CA VAL A 532 17.46 -37.77 -1.67
C VAL A 532 16.95 -36.60 -0.83
N ILE A 533 17.40 -36.50 0.42
CA ILE A 533 17.09 -35.35 1.28
C ILE A 533 18.10 -34.24 1.00
N ILE A 534 17.62 -33.06 0.61
CA ILE A 534 18.43 -31.87 0.36
C ILE A 534 18.18 -30.87 1.49
N SER A 535 19.23 -30.26 2.03
CA SER A 535 19.08 -29.20 3.04
C SER A 535 20.23 -28.21 3.01
N GLY A 536 19.96 -26.99 3.47
CA GLY A 536 20.99 -25.99 3.76
C GLY A 536 21.76 -26.24 5.07
N ARG A 537 21.36 -27.23 5.87
CA ARG A 537 21.99 -27.57 7.15
C ARG A 537 23.34 -28.22 6.99
N ASP A 538 24.15 -28.13 8.05
CA ASP A 538 25.43 -28.83 8.18
C ASP A 538 25.26 -30.36 8.15
N LYS A 539 26.31 -31.04 7.69
CA LYS A 539 26.32 -32.50 7.50
C LYS A 539 26.16 -33.27 8.81
N GLU A 540 26.65 -32.73 9.93
CA GLU A 540 26.57 -33.35 11.26
C GLU A 540 25.12 -33.38 11.74
N THR A 541 24.41 -32.25 11.64
CA THR A 541 23.02 -32.11 12.03
C THR A 541 22.11 -32.97 11.15
N LEU A 542 22.24 -32.85 9.82
CA LEU A 542 21.40 -33.60 8.89
C LEU A 542 21.63 -35.12 9.03
N GLY A 543 22.90 -35.53 9.13
CA GLY A 543 23.29 -36.92 9.34
C GLY A 543 22.79 -37.49 10.66
N LYS A 544 22.77 -36.69 11.74
CA LYS A 544 22.21 -37.09 13.03
C LYS A 544 20.69 -37.28 12.97
N TRP A 545 19.98 -36.39 12.27
CA TRP A 545 18.52 -36.41 12.19
C TRP A 545 17.96 -37.61 11.42
N PHE A 546 18.63 -38.00 10.35
CA PHE A 546 18.26 -39.16 9.53
C PHE A 546 19.13 -40.39 9.82
N LYS A 547 19.78 -40.45 10.99
CA LYS A 547 20.60 -41.60 11.38
C LYS A 547 19.76 -42.90 11.36
N GLY A 548 20.24 -43.90 10.61
CA GLY A 548 19.58 -45.19 10.47
C GLY A 548 18.49 -45.26 9.39
N GLN A 549 18.23 -44.16 8.68
CA GLN A 549 17.34 -44.13 7.50
C GLN A 549 18.12 -44.52 6.24
N GLN A 550 17.45 -45.20 5.31
CA GLN A 550 18.02 -45.62 4.02
C GLN A 550 17.79 -44.53 2.96
N VAL A 551 18.44 -43.38 3.15
CA VAL A 551 18.31 -42.20 2.27
C VAL A 551 19.66 -41.70 1.81
N ASP A 552 19.69 -41.13 0.60
CA ASP A 552 20.80 -40.28 0.17
C ASP A 552 20.59 -38.87 0.74
N MET A 553 21.68 -38.15 0.98
CA MET A 553 21.63 -36.81 1.55
C MET A 553 22.55 -35.85 0.81
N ILE A 554 22.07 -34.62 0.67
CA ILE A 554 22.80 -33.46 0.17
C ILE A 554 22.73 -32.39 1.26
N ALA A 555 23.86 -32.13 1.93
CA ALA A 555 23.95 -31.11 2.97
C ALA A 555 24.64 -29.84 2.45
N GLU A 556 24.44 -28.74 3.18
CA GLU A 556 25.02 -27.43 2.90
C GLU A 556 24.82 -26.99 1.43
N HIS A 557 23.56 -27.03 0.95
CA HIS A 557 23.19 -26.58 -0.40
C HIS A 557 23.97 -27.23 -1.57
N GLY A 558 24.53 -28.43 -1.39
CA GLY A 558 25.20 -29.17 -2.47
C GLY A 558 26.69 -29.45 -2.25
N VAL A 559 27.28 -29.07 -1.11
CA VAL A 559 28.70 -29.33 -0.82
C VAL A 559 28.96 -30.79 -0.48
N TRP A 560 28.13 -31.35 0.39
CA TRP A 560 28.35 -32.67 0.96
C TRP A 560 27.32 -33.64 0.44
N LEU A 561 27.80 -34.78 -0.07
CA LEU A 561 26.99 -35.87 -0.58
C LEU A 561 27.17 -37.09 0.33
N LYS A 562 26.08 -37.75 0.69
CA LYS A 562 26.14 -39.06 1.35
C LYS A 562 25.20 -40.01 0.65
N LYS A 563 25.73 -41.15 0.19
CA LYS A 563 24.93 -42.22 -0.43
C LYS A 563 24.50 -43.26 0.62
N LYS A 564 23.28 -43.80 0.49
CA LYS A 564 22.69 -44.77 1.43
C LYS A 564 23.52 -46.05 1.60
N ASP A 565 24.25 -46.47 0.56
CA ASP A 565 25.03 -47.71 0.54
C ASP A 565 26.46 -47.57 1.10
N GLN A 566 26.84 -46.37 1.58
CA GLN A 566 28.17 -46.10 2.13
C GLN A 566 28.16 -46.16 3.67
N LYS A 567 29.08 -46.94 4.26
CA LYS A 567 29.17 -47.16 5.72
C LYS A 567 29.61 -45.91 6.52
N GLU A 568 30.37 -44.99 5.90
CA GLU A 568 30.72 -43.56 6.19
C GLU A 568 31.99 -43.27 5.31
N ASP A 569 32.28 -42.11 4.71
CA ASP A 569 32.08 -40.69 5.04
C ASP A 569 31.28 -39.91 3.98
N TRP A 570 30.81 -38.72 4.38
CA TRP A 570 30.33 -37.69 3.46
C TRP A 570 31.41 -37.33 2.43
N ILE A 571 31.03 -37.27 1.16
CA ILE A 571 31.92 -36.93 0.05
C ILE A 571 31.78 -35.44 -0.26
N LEU A 572 32.91 -34.76 -0.33
CA LEU A 572 32.99 -33.38 -0.81
C LEU A 572 32.78 -33.36 -2.34
N TYR A 573 31.72 -32.69 -2.81
CA TYR A 573 31.39 -32.65 -4.24
C TYR A 573 32.31 -31.74 -5.06
N ALA A 574 32.83 -30.68 -4.45
CA ALA A 574 33.67 -29.68 -5.10
C ALA A 574 34.86 -29.33 -4.20
N ASP A 575 36.04 -29.16 -4.79
CA ASP A 575 37.25 -28.74 -4.07
C ASP A 575 37.06 -27.32 -3.54
N VAL A 576 37.12 -27.16 -2.21
CA VAL A 576 36.77 -25.93 -1.52
C VAL A 576 38.04 -25.08 -1.40
N ASP A 577 38.26 -24.23 -2.38
CA ASP A 577 39.21 -23.13 -2.22
C ASP A 577 38.51 -21.98 -1.47
N ASP A 578 38.80 -21.94 -0.17
CA ASP A 578 38.30 -20.97 0.81
C ASP A 578 39.20 -19.74 0.94
N SER A 579 40.25 -19.60 0.12
CA SER A 579 41.20 -18.48 0.21
C SER A 579 40.54 -17.11 0.10
N TRP A 580 39.39 -17.04 -0.60
CA TRP A 580 38.61 -15.81 -0.77
C TRP A 580 37.85 -15.38 0.50
N LYS A 581 37.58 -16.29 1.44
CA LYS A 581 36.73 -15.99 2.62
C LYS A 581 37.36 -14.93 3.51
N GLU A 582 38.68 -14.93 3.67
CA GLU A 582 39.34 -14.01 4.60
C GLU A 582 39.24 -12.55 4.13
N ASP A 583 39.46 -12.31 2.82
CA ASP A 583 39.32 -11.00 2.21
C ASP A 583 37.88 -10.47 2.32
N ILE A 584 36.91 -11.35 2.05
CA ILE A 584 35.48 -11.02 2.12
C ILE A 584 35.01 -10.82 3.57
N ARG A 585 35.46 -11.67 4.49
CA ARG A 585 35.13 -11.57 5.93
C ARG A 585 35.60 -10.25 6.48
N THR A 586 36.82 -9.83 6.16
CA THR A 586 37.38 -8.54 6.61
C THR A 586 36.45 -7.38 6.25
N VAL A 587 35.90 -7.40 5.03
CA VAL A 587 34.92 -6.39 4.61
C VAL A 587 33.59 -6.56 5.35
N MET A 588 33.05 -7.77 5.46
CA MET A 588 31.80 -7.99 6.19
C MET A 588 31.90 -7.59 7.68
N GLU A 589 33.03 -7.84 8.34
CA GLU A 589 33.27 -7.50 9.75
C GLU A 589 33.26 -5.99 9.97
N TYR A 590 33.82 -5.23 9.03
CA TYR A 590 33.70 -3.78 9.03
C TYR A 590 32.24 -3.30 9.05
N TYR A 591 31.35 -3.98 8.32
CA TYR A 591 29.92 -3.68 8.34
C TYR A 591 29.24 -4.19 9.62
N VAL A 592 29.61 -5.35 10.16
CA VAL A 592 29.11 -5.85 11.46
C VAL A 592 29.41 -4.87 12.58
N LEU A 593 30.66 -4.38 12.67
CA LEU A 593 31.09 -3.41 13.69
C LEU A 593 30.28 -2.11 13.69
N ARG A 594 29.71 -1.74 12.54
CA ARG A 594 28.97 -0.48 12.33
C ARG A 594 27.46 -0.66 12.24
N THR A 595 26.99 -1.89 12.42
CA THR A 595 25.60 -2.26 12.22
C THR A 595 25.15 -3.14 13.38
N PRO A 596 24.78 -2.54 14.53
CA PRO A 596 24.32 -3.29 15.69
C PRO A 596 23.19 -4.26 15.34
N GLY A 597 23.33 -5.52 15.76
CA GLY A 597 22.39 -6.60 15.43
C GLY A 597 22.75 -7.38 14.17
N ALA A 598 23.71 -6.93 13.37
CA ALA A 598 24.25 -7.72 12.27
C ALA A 598 25.28 -8.73 12.79
N PHE A 599 25.42 -9.85 12.09
CA PHE A 599 26.48 -10.83 12.35
C PHE A 599 26.83 -11.59 11.08
N ILE A 600 28.02 -12.19 11.07
CA ILE A 600 28.44 -13.08 9.98
C ILE A 600 28.20 -14.52 10.42
N GLU A 601 27.56 -15.29 9.57
CA GLU A 601 27.54 -16.74 9.63
C GLU A 601 28.50 -17.25 8.55
N GLU A 602 29.44 -18.07 8.96
CA GLU A 602 30.33 -18.76 8.04
C GLU A 602 29.84 -20.18 7.79
N LYS A 603 29.73 -20.52 6.52
CA LYS A 603 29.43 -21.87 6.04
C LYS A 603 30.66 -22.42 5.29
N HIS A 604 30.68 -23.71 4.96
CA HIS A 604 31.85 -24.30 4.28
C HIS A 604 32.14 -23.70 2.90
N HIS A 605 31.19 -23.04 2.24
CA HIS A 605 31.36 -22.52 0.88
C HIS A 605 30.73 -21.12 0.67
N SER A 606 30.25 -20.50 1.75
CA SER A 606 29.64 -19.18 1.69
C SER A 606 29.91 -18.40 2.98
N LEU A 607 29.85 -17.07 2.85
CA LEU A 607 29.77 -16.15 3.97
C LEU A 607 28.41 -15.45 3.89
N VAL A 608 27.69 -15.43 5.00
CA VAL A 608 26.35 -14.85 5.07
C VAL A 608 26.38 -13.72 6.08
N TRP A 609 26.09 -12.52 5.62
CA TRP A 609 25.88 -11.35 6.48
C TRP A 609 24.40 -11.24 6.83
N HIS A 610 24.06 -11.47 8.09
CA HIS A 610 22.70 -11.42 8.61
C HIS A 610 22.38 -10.04 9.14
N TYR A 611 21.23 -9.49 8.75
CA TYR A 611 20.77 -8.19 9.27
C TYR A 611 19.31 -8.19 9.72
N ARG A 612 18.73 -9.37 9.94
CA ARG A 612 17.34 -9.53 10.42
C ARG A 612 17.07 -8.84 11.75
N LYS A 613 18.07 -8.76 12.63
CA LYS A 613 17.97 -8.09 13.94
C LYS A 613 18.42 -6.63 13.91
N VAL A 614 18.85 -6.15 12.75
CA VAL A 614 19.26 -4.75 12.57
C VAL A 614 18.00 -3.89 12.47
N GLU A 615 18.12 -2.66 12.97
CA GLU A 615 17.09 -1.64 12.78
C GLU A 615 16.72 -1.49 11.29
N SER A 616 15.43 -1.58 10.99
CA SER A 616 14.94 -1.51 9.61
C SER A 616 15.18 -0.11 9.03
N GLY A 617 15.64 -0.06 7.77
CA GLY A 617 16.21 1.13 7.14
C GLY A 617 17.75 1.14 7.22
N LEU A 618 18.34 1.00 8.41
CA LEU A 618 19.80 0.88 8.56
C LEU A 618 20.31 -0.42 7.95
N GLY A 619 19.59 -1.53 8.17
CA GLY A 619 19.88 -2.83 7.54
C GLY A 619 19.91 -2.74 6.02
N ASP A 620 18.89 -2.11 5.41
CA ASP A 620 18.78 -1.96 3.95
C ASP A 620 19.89 -1.07 3.37
N LEU A 621 20.20 0.04 4.06
CA LEU A 621 21.29 0.94 3.67
C LEU A 621 22.64 0.18 3.68
N ARG A 622 22.95 -0.49 4.79
CA ARG A 622 24.21 -1.22 4.97
C ARG A 622 24.29 -2.43 4.04
N MET A 623 23.18 -3.10 3.80
CA MET A 623 23.09 -4.18 2.81
C MET A 623 23.45 -3.67 1.42
N ARG A 624 22.91 -2.53 0.96
CA ARG A 624 23.22 -1.99 -0.40
C ARG A 624 24.67 -1.56 -0.55
N GLU A 625 25.24 -0.94 0.47
CA GLU A 625 26.66 -0.58 0.51
C GLU A 625 27.54 -1.84 0.46
N LEU A 626 27.27 -2.81 1.34
CA LEU A 626 27.99 -4.08 1.40
C LEU A 626 27.83 -4.86 0.09
N PHE A 627 26.63 -4.93 -0.49
CA PHE A 627 26.37 -5.57 -1.77
C PHE A 627 27.21 -4.99 -2.89
N SER A 628 27.33 -3.65 -2.96
CA SER A 628 28.14 -2.98 -3.98
C SER A 628 29.62 -3.30 -3.82
N HIS A 629 30.14 -3.30 -2.58
CA HIS A 629 31.52 -3.70 -2.28
C HIS A 629 31.78 -5.17 -2.62
N LEU A 630 30.92 -6.08 -2.15
CA LEU A 630 31.04 -7.51 -2.41
C LEU A 630 30.93 -7.82 -3.90
N LYS A 631 30.04 -7.15 -4.65
CA LYS A 631 29.94 -7.33 -6.11
C LYS A 631 31.23 -6.97 -6.83
N TYR A 632 31.95 -5.95 -6.36
CA TYR A 632 33.23 -5.57 -6.93
C TYR A 632 34.30 -6.63 -6.65
N MET A 633 34.41 -7.09 -5.40
CA MET A 633 35.37 -8.13 -4.99
C MET A 633 35.09 -9.48 -5.67
N ALA A 634 33.81 -9.82 -5.83
CA ALA A 634 33.39 -11.09 -6.44
C ALA A 634 33.82 -11.25 -7.91
N ARG A 635 34.06 -10.14 -8.65
CA ARG A 635 34.49 -10.17 -10.07
C ARG A 635 35.85 -10.85 -10.28
N GLY A 636 36.70 -10.91 -9.26
CA GLY A 636 38.03 -11.53 -9.33
C GLY A 636 38.09 -13.01 -8.92
N HIS A 637 37.05 -13.54 -8.26
CA HIS A 637 37.13 -14.82 -7.54
C HIS A 637 36.09 -15.87 -7.97
N ASN A 638 35.42 -15.68 -9.11
CA ASN A 638 34.29 -16.53 -9.55
C ASN A 638 33.24 -16.73 -8.42
N LEU A 639 32.90 -15.64 -7.72
CA LEU A 639 31.92 -15.62 -6.64
C LEU A 639 30.63 -14.94 -7.11
N GLN A 640 29.53 -15.29 -6.46
CA GLN A 640 28.22 -14.71 -6.66
C GLN A 640 27.73 -14.10 -5.35
N VAL A 641 27.27 -12.85 -5.41
CA VAL A 641 26.64 -12.16 -4.28
C VAL A 641 25.13 -12.23 -4.47
N LEU A 642 24.44 -12.70 -3.46
CA LEU A 642 23.04 -13.08 -3.47
C LEU A 642 22.33 -12.35 -2.34
N GLU A 643 21.25 -11.67 -2.71
CA GLU A 643 20.37 -11.01 -1.76
C GLU A 643 19.28 -12.01 -1.35
N GLY A 644 19.15 -12.22 -0.04
CA GLY A 644 18.12 -13.08 0.53
C GLY A 644 17.28 -12.33 1.57
N ASN A 645 16.31 -13.02 2.18
CA ASN A 645 15.43 -12.41 3.17
C ASN A 645 16.19 -11.98 4.44
N MET A 646 16.52 -10.69 4.51
CA MET A 646 17.31 -10.05 5.58
C MET A 646 18.72 -10.64 5.73
N VAL A 647 19.29 -11.12 4.61
CA VAL A 647 20.65 -11.65 4.52
C VAL A 647 21.33 -11.25 3.22
N LEU A 648 22.66 -11.16 3.25
CA LEU A 648 23.48 -11.03 2.05
C LEU A 648 24.50 -12.17 2.04
N GLU A 649 24.33 -13.09 1.10
CA GLU A 649 25.18 -14.28 0.98
C GLU A 649 26.15 -14.10 -0.18
N ILE A 650 27.41 -14.46 0.03
CA ILE A 650 28.40 -14.59 -1.04
C ILE A 650 28.90 -16.02 -1.07
N LYS A 651 28.77 -16.64 -2.25
CA LYS A 651 29.08 -18.06 -2.46
C LYS A 651 29.67 -18.29 -3.85
N ARG A 652 30.25 -19.46 -4.10
CA ARG A 652 30.61 -19.86 -5.47
C ARG A 652 29.38 -20.36 -6.25
N PRO A 653 29.18 -19.96 -7.51
CA PRO A 653 28.03 -20.37 -8.32
C PRO A 653 28.10 -21.83 -8.80
N ASP A 654 29.28 -22.45 -8.77
CA ASP A 654 29.51 -23.84 -9.16
C ASP A 654 29.05 -24.86 -8.11
N ILE A 655 28.81 -24.41 -6.88
CA ILE A 655 28.25 -25.18 -5.77
C ILE A 655 26.78 -24.78 -5.57
N ASN A 656 25.86 -25.62 -6.06
CA ASN A 656 24.43 -25.43 -5.88
C ASN A 656 23.67 -26.77 -5.83
N LYS A 657 22.46 -26.74 -5.25
CA LYS A 657 21.60 -27.91 -5.06
C LYS A 657 21.32 -28.64 -6.38
N GLY A 658 21.10 -27.90 -7.47
CA GLY A 658 20.81 -28.48 -8.78
C GLY A 658 21.94 -29.30 -9.38
N ARG A 659 23.20 -28.84 -9.29
CA ARG A 659 24.36 -29.62 -9.73
C ARG A 659 24.58 -30.87 -8.88
N ALA A 660 24.40 -30.76 -7.57
CA ALA A 660 24.50 -31.91 -6.67
C ALA A 660 23.40 -32.96 -6.96
N ALA A 661 22.17 -32.50 -7.22
CA ALA A 661 21.06 -33.37 -7.61
C ALA A 661 21.32 -34.08 -8.96
N LEU A 662 21.83 -33.36 -9.98
CA LEU A 662 22.25 -33.96 -11.25
C LEU A 662 23.35 -35.01 -11.07
N SER A 663 24.32 -34.75 -10.18
CA SER A 663 25.39 -35.70 -9.87
C SER A 663 24.84 -37.00 -9.27
N MET A 664 23.82 -36.91 -8.40
CA MET A 664 23.15 -38.09 -7.83
C MET A 664 22.43 -38.94 -8.88
N MET A 665 21.95 -38.31 -9.97
CA MET A 665 21.33 -39.04 -11.08
C MET A 665 22.33 -39.62 -12.08
N ARG A 666 23.59 -39.20 -12.04
CA ARG A 666 24.57 -39.51 -13.08
C ARG A 666 24.85 -41.01 -13.18
N GLY A 667 24.72 -41.55 -14.38
CA GLY A 667 25.02 -42.96 -14.68
C GLY A 667 23.84 -43.90 -14.43
N GLU A 668 22.67 -43.37 -14.06
CA GLU A 668 21.45 -44.14 -13.87
C GLU A 668 20.28 -43.46 -14.58
N ASP A 669 19.46 -44.24 -15.27
CA ASP A 669 18.21 -43.75 -15.86
C ASP A 669 17.06 -43.95 -14.87
N TYR A 670 16.32 -42.87 -14.59
CA TYR A 670 15.14 -42.87 -13.75
C TYR A 670 13.90 -42.60 -14.61
N ASP A 671 12.86 -43.41 -14.43
CA ASP A 671 11.61 -43.32 -15.17
C ASP A 671 10.56 -42.43 -14.48
N PHE A 672 10.84 -42.00 -13.25
CA PHE A 672 10.07 -40.99 -12.52
C PHE A 672 10.98 -40.14 -11.65
N ILE A 673 10.83 -38.81 -11.74
CA ILE A 673 11.61 -37.84 -10.98
C ILE A 673 10.64 -36.81 -10.38
N LEU A 674 10.67 -36.65 -9.06
CA LEU A 674 9.94 -35.59 -8.36
C LEU A 674 10.90 -34.78 -7.49
N ALA A 675 10.91 -33.45 -7.66
CA ALA A 675 11.71 -32.51 -6.90
C ALA A 675 10.82 -31.48 -6.19
N LEU A 676 11.00 -31.33 -4.88
CA LEU A 676 10.22 -30.47 -4.00
C LEU A 676 11.13 -29.46 -3.28
N GLY A 677 10.77 -28.18 -3.27
CA GLY A 677 11.57 -27.10 -2.65
C GLY A 677 10.81 -25.79 -2.39
N ASP A 678 11.26 -24.98 -1.43
CA ASP A 678 10.55 -23.80 -0.90
C ASP A 678 11.36 -22.50 -0.96
N ASP A 679 12.66 -22.53 -1.27
CA ASP A 679 13.50 -21.33 -1.36
C ASP A 679 14.12 -21.10 -2.75
N TRP A 680 14.79 -19.96 -2.94
CA TRP A 680 15.40 -19.62 -4.22
C TRP A 680 16.57 -20.56 -4.59
N THR A 681 17.17 -21.27 -3.62
CA THR A 681 18.24 -22.24 -3.90
C THR A 681 17.69 -23.51 -4.54
N ASP A 682 16.41 -23.82 -4.33
CA ASP A 682 15.73 -24.94 -4.99
C ASP A 682 15.39 -24.66 -6.45
N GLU A 683 15.36 -23.39 -6.87
CA GLU A 683 15.18 -23.02 -8.27
C GLU A 683 16.31 -23.56 -9.16
N ASP A 684 17.53 -23.65 -8.62
CA ASP A 684 18.66 -24.32 -9.29
C ASP A 684 18.36 -25.81 -9.50
N THR A 685 17.72 -26.46 -8.52
CA THR A 685 17.25 -27.85 -8.63
C THR A 685 16.19 -27.97 -9.71
N PHE A 686 15.14 -27.13 -9.69
CA PHE A 686 14.07 -27.19 -10.68
C PHE A 686 14.58 -26.97 -12.11
N LYS A 687 15.49 -26.01 -12.30
CA LYS A 687 16.11 -25.71 -13.58
C LYS A 687 17.01 -26.84 -14.08
N ALA A 688 17.66 -27.55 -13.18
CA ALA A 688 18.55 -28.66 -13.50
C ALA A 688 17.80 -29.95 -13.88
N MET A 689 16.58 -30.12 -13.38
CA MET A 689 15.76 -31.31 -13.66
C MET A 689 15.36 -31.39 -15.15
N PRO A 690 15.24 -32.61 -15.71
CA PRO A 690 14.78 -32.79 -17.08
C PRO A 690 13.31 -32.38 -17.23
N LYS A 691 12.89 -32.05 -18.46
CA LYS A 691 11.53 -31.50 -18.73
C LYS A 691 10.37 -32.40 -18.30
N ASN A 692 10.59 -33.72 -18.26
CA ASN A 692 9.60 -34.70 -17.83
C ASN A 692 9.56 -34.90 -16.30
N ALA A 693 10.39 -34.21 -15.53
CA ALA A 693 10.35 -34.28 -14.08
C ALA A 693 9.16 -33.49 -13.51
N TYR A 694 8.61 -34.00 -12.41
CA TYR A 694 7.67 -33.26 -11.58
C TYR A 694 8.46 -32.33 -10.65
N THR A 695 8.55 -31.05 -10.99
CA THR A 695 9.16 -30.03 -10.12
C THR A 695 8.08 -29.24 -9.43
N VAL A 696 8.18 -29.12 -8.10
CA VAL A 696 7.11 -28.60 -7.25
C VAL A 696 7.65 -27.60 -6.24
N ARG A 697 7.19 -26.36 -6.35
CA ARG A 697 7.47 -25.25 -5.44
C ARG A 697 6.56 -25.30 -4.22
N VAL A 698 7.09 -25.15 -3.01
CA VAL A 698 6.29 -24.96 -1.80
C VAL A 698 6.07 -23.47 -1.57
N GLY A 699 4.81 -23.07 -1.45
CA GLY A 699 4.38 -21.67 -1.40
C GLY A 699 4.13 -21.07 -2.79
N TYR A 700 3.53 -19.87 -2.80
CA TYR A 700 3.16 -19.16 -4.03
C TYR A 700 4.12 -18.00 -4.33
N THR A 701 5.20 -18.29 -5.04
CA THR A 701 6.19 -17.29 -5.51
C THR A 701 6.46 -17.48 -7.00
N TYR A 702 7.19 -16.53 -7.62
CA TYR A 702 7.80 -16.83 -8.91
C TYR A 702 8.70 -18.06 -8.79
N THR A 703 8.61 -18.97 -9.76
CA THR A 703 9.34 -20.25 -9.76
C THR A 703 9.47 -20.82 -11.17
N GLN A 704 10.59 -21.50 -11.42
CA GLN A 704 10.86 -22.39 -12.55
C GLN A 704 10.21 -23.76 -12.37
N ALA A 705 9.66 -24.07 -11.19
CA ALA A 705 8.90 -25.29 -10.99
C ALA A 705 7.69 -25.36 -11.94
N ASN A 706 7.36 -26.60 -12.31
CA ASN A 706 6.19 -26.94 -13.12
C ASN A 706 4.91 -26.74 -12.32
N TYR A 707 4.95 -27.02 -11.01
CA TYR A 707 3.80 -26.94 -10.13
C TYR A 707 4.10 -26.29 -8.77
N ASN A 708 3.06 -25.95 -8.02
CA ASN A 708 3.10 -25.36 -6.69
C ASN A 708 2.25 -26.16 -5.69
N ILE A 709 2.72 -26.30 -4.45
CA ILE A 709 1.98 -26.82 -3.30
C ILE A 709 1.98 -25.77 -2.19
N LYS A 710 0.87 -25.66 -1.45
CA LYS A 710 0.67 -24.52 -0.54
C LYS A 710 1.65 -24.44 0.62
N ASN A 711 1.92 -25.58 1.26
CA ASN A 711 2.66 -25.62 2.52
C ASN A 711 3.22 -27.04 2.79
N PRO A 712 4.13 -27.18 3.77
CA PRO A 712 4.72 -28.47 4.13
C PRO A 712 3.75 -29.59 4.49
N LYS A 713 2.56 -29.28 5.04
CA LYS A 713 1.58 -30.31 5.39
C LYS A 713 0.98 -30.95 4.14
N GLU A 714 0.74 -30.16 3.11
CA GLU A 714 0.27 -30.67 1.82
C GLU A 714 1.35 -31.48 1.11
N VAL A 715 2.63 -31.10 1.23
CA VAL A 715 3.76 -31.89 0.72
C VAL A 715 3.76 -33.28 1.37
N ARG A 716 3.68 -33.36 2.70
CA ARG A 716 3.60 -34.65 3.41
C ARG A 716 2.38 -35.48 3.00
N THR A 717 1.26 -34.82 2.72
CA THR A 717 0.04 -35.50 2.26
C THR A 717 0.22 -36.09 0.86
N LEU A 718 0.84 -35.35 -0.07
CA LEU A 718 1.22 -35.87 -1.38
C LEU A 718 2.16 -37.08 -1.23
N LEU A 719 3.24 -36.94 -0.46
CA LEU A 719 4.21 -38.02 -0.25
C LEU A 719 3.59 -39.28 0.34
N LYS A 720 2.63 -39.15 1.27
CA LYS A 720 1.86 -40.30 1.80
C LYS A 720 1.04 -41.01 0.72
N SER A 721 0.44 -40.27 -0.20
CA SER A 721 -0.34 -40.86 -1.30
C SER A 721 0.52 -41.64 -2.32
N LEU A 722 1.83 -41.41 -2.36
CA LEU A 722 2.76 -42.23 -3.15
C LEU A 722 2.94 -43.64 -2.55
N ILE A 723 2.76 -43.79 -1.23
CA ILE A 723 2.89 -45.07 -0.52
C ILE A 723 1.58 -45.87 -0.53
N HIS A 724 0.43 -45.21 -0.43
CA HIS A 724 -0.87 -45.90 -0.27
C HIS A 724 -1.60 -46.09 -1.59
#